data_AF-I7AF21-F1
#
_entry.id   AF-I7AF21-F1
#
_cell.length_a   1.000
_cell.length_b   1.000
_cell.length_c   1.000
_cell.angle_alpha   90.00
_cell.angle_beta   90.00
_cell.angle_gamma   90.00
#
_symmetry.space_group_name_H-M   'P 1'
#
loop_
_entity.id
_entity.type
_entity.pdbx_description
1 polymer ?
#
loop_
_entity_poly.entity_id
_entity_poly.type
_entity_poly.pdbx_seq_one_letter_code
_entity_poly.pdbx_strand_id
1 'polypeptide(L)'
;MNETDALLREIRIDWETLITEDFNPLKQALKNRNSSVEASNFRNLFHKVEKVMEGIIEKNYKGFSDSVLSYMESYRLNRRCHDSIQEIFRATKELSEMKIEVKDMIKEYDDVKVFKAKEKICLALLEIRRNFDEFCVIRDGIQNDMKRNVEIRQMSSKLLKASKRIRAIYDLIDENGLADMECVKRFRSEVSSEAGDIMKLIYSRINRFTFYNECEYQDDFRCVVILNGLQSLEKYQIDNLEREYFKVVESVIEEVERSKEENQAEMLAKMVMGRTRTIIRNFKTLFEMADASFDGLCEKSKNFFEEEEPPFRIYSPKCQETVEAAVNKTIRRFVMRYIEDPGKRCYEEMFQAENFVDDIDYSSVFESKYLIHEKMTRPTQFQTGFSGSFTKILSSGIELVIYMEKYAINNGMKKYLRKILDERYIKEKENQIEKQIICLLNGEEWHRNDYLNRRLSFYSRYKNLVEDFSSHPELCNIFLISEFLDGFFEKKFDTYFRGMFKSDIIKDCLSNNHTEEGAMITFKNSLLTRDMDRSSLFFQKQCYENMFFSLETLRDIGKPIKGRRLESLHSSALIRSKFQVALEILYFFDLFYREGNYTNKNDYYLHKILGVVEDIYGSASYLDVQCEYFGFVFECLNFYIQNNVARLNVRSVEELKCFLEKIKLLDEILGFINEEDSLKEAVKFIEDTIDGCFTNENGRKLSNKLLGK
;
A
#
# COMPACT_ATOMS: atom_id res chain seq x y z
N MET A 1 -108.67 97.55 57.97
CA MET A 1 -109.87 98.07 58.68
C MET A 1 -110.35 99.30 57.92
N ASN A 2 -111.67 99.41 57.68
CA ASN A 2 -112.40 100.43 56.88
C ASN A 2 -112.69 100.19 55.38
N GLU A 3 -113.15 98.98 55.02
CA GLU A 3 -114.07 98.81 53.87
C GLU A 3 -114.71 97.41 53.92
N THR A 4 -113.96 96.41 54.40
CA THR A 4 -114.38 95.00 54.52
C THR A 4 -115.48 94.75 55.57
N ASP A 5 -115.45 95.45 56.71
CA ASP A 5 -116.44 95.24 57.80
C ASP A 5 -117.79 95.91 57.54
N ALA A 6 -117.81 96.99 56.75
CA ALA A 6 -119.05 97.62 56.28
C ALA A 6 -119.72 96.75 55.20
N LEU A 7 -118.92 96.17 54.29
CA LEU A 7 -119.39 95.25 53.26
C LEU A 7 -119.94 93.93 53.85
N LEU A 8 -119.31 93.40 54.90
CA LEU A 8 -119.76 92.18 55.58
C LEU A 8 -121.12 92.33 56.30
N ARG A 9 -121.49 93.55 56.74
CA ARG A 9 -122.81 93.79 57.35
C ARG A 9 -123.92 93.94 56.30
N GLU A 10 -123.61 94.54 55.16
CA GLU A 10 -124.56 94.68 54.06
C GLU A 10 -124.84 93.33 53.37
N ILE A 11 -123.80 92.50 53.17
CA ILE A 11 -123.94 91.14 52.59
C ILE A 11 -124.76 90.21 53.49
N ARG A 12 -124.77 90.41 54.81
CA ARG A 12 -125.48 89.53 55.76
C ARG A 12 -126.99 89.70 55.75
N ILE A 13 -127.50 90.90 55.47
CA ILE A 13 -128.95 91.18 55.47
C ILE A 13 -129.62 90.66 54.19
N ASP A 14 -128.90 90.61 53.07
CA ASP A 14 -129.43 90.12 51.79
C ASP A 14 -129.19 88.61 51.56
N TRP A 15 -128.26 87.98 52.30
CA TRP A 15 -128.07 86.52 52.25
C TRP A 15 -129.17 85.73 52.96
N GLU A 16 -129.82 86.27 54.00
CA GLU A 16 -130.92 85.57 54.69
C GLU A 16 -132.21 85.50 53.85
N THR A 17 -132.36 86.34 52.82
CA THR A 17 -133.49 86.28 51.88
C THR A 17 -133.22 85.44 50.62
N LEU A 18 -131.96 85.11 50.33
CA LEU A 18 -131.56 84.34 49.14
C LEU A 18 -131.52 82.81 49.35
N ILE A 19 -131.65 82.32 50.58
CA ILE A 19 -131.56 80.89 50.94
C ILE A 19 -132.97 80.30 51.18
N THR A 20 -133.92 80.55 50.28
CA THR A 20 -135.17 79.76 50.22
C THR A 20 -135.45 79.31 48.79
N GLU A 21 -135.87 78.04 48.67
CA GLU A 21 -135.60 77.09 47.57
C GLU A 21 -136.22 77.38 46.19
N ASP A 22 -136.79 78.56 45.95
CA ASP A 22 -137.48 78.90 44.68
C ASP A 22 -136.88 80.11 43.93
N PHE A 23 -135.65 80.51 44.26
CA PHE A 23 -135.00 81.66 43.65
C PHE A 23 -134.32 81.34 42.30
N ASN A 24 -134.94 81.75 41.20
CA ASN A 24 -134.39 81.64 39.84
C ASN A 24 -133.91 83.02 39.31
N PRO A 25 -132.59 83.27 39.27
CA PRO A 25 -132.02 84.59 38.94
C PRO A 25 -132.32 85.05 37.50
N LEU A 26 -132.68 84.15 36.57
CA LEU A 26 -133.09 84.51 35.20
C LEU A 26 -134.47 85.19 35.14
N LYS A 27 -135.37 84.89 36.10
CA LYS A 27 -136.73 85.47 36.16
C LYS A 27 -136.73 86.92 36.67
N GLN A 28 -135.75 87.30 37.49
CA GLN A 28 -135.62 88.64 38.06
C GLN A 28 -134.86 89.59 37.12
N ALA A 29 -133.86 89.08 36.39
CA ALA A 29 -133.18 89.81 35.32
C ALA A 29 -134.13 90.24 34.18
N LEU A 30 -135.20 89.48 33.93
CA LEU A 30 -136.24 89.79 32.94
C LEU A 30 -137.31 90.80 33.42
N LYS A 31 -137.38 91.10 34.73
CA LYS A 31 -138.39 92.00 35.33
C LYS A 31 -137.92 93.44 35.57
N ASN A 32 -136.65 93.75 35.33
CA ASN A 32 -136.15 95.13 35.36
C ASN A 32 -136.36 95.83 34.01
N ARG A 33 -137.61 96.16 33.71
CA ARG A 33 -137.98 97.19 32.72
C ARG A 33 -138.77 98.30 33.41
N ASN A 34 -138.10 99.43 33.59
CA ASN A 34 -138.59 100.77 33.93
C ASN A 34 -138.34 101.26 35.37
N SER A 35 -137.33 102.15 35.45
CA SER A 35 -137.12 103.25 36.41
C SER A 35 -137.16 102.94 37.91
N SER A 36 -135.99 102.83 38.51
CA SER A 36 -135.40 103.85 39.40
C SER A 36 -134.12 103.28 40.03
N VAL A 37 -133.14 104.16 40.28
CA VAL A 37 -131.98 104.15 41.22
C VAL A 37 -131.27 102.83 41.62
N GLU A 38 -131.93 101.69 41.72
CA GLU A 38 -131.41 100.37 42.14
C GLU A 38 -130.50 99.68 41.10
N ALA A 39 -130.59 100.05 39.82
CA ALA A 39 -129.75 99.49 38.75
C ALA A 39 -128.26 99.94 38.81
N SER A 40 -127.97 101.04 39.51
CA SER A 40 -126.60 101.53 39.72
C SER A 40 -125.85 100.69 40.76
N ASN A 41 -126.54 100.27 41.82
CA ASN A 41 -125.96 99.48 42.90
C ASN A 41 -125.66 98.04 42.47
N PHE A 42 -126.51 97.42 41.65
CA PHE A 42 -126.23 96.08 41.10
C PHE A 42 -125.00 96.06 40.19
N ARG A 43 -124.78 97.13 39.39
CA ARG A 43 -123.65 97.22 38.45
C ARG A 43 -122.31 97.41 39.16
N ASN A 44 -122.28 98.15 40.27
CA ASN A 44 -121.08 98.30 41.10
C ASN A 44 -120.75 97.03 41.90
N LEU A 45 -121.76 96.25 42.30
CA LEU A 45 -121.57 94.98 42.99
C LEU A 45 -121.05 93.91 42.03
N PHE A 46 -121.56 93.88 40.80
CA PHE A 46 -121.11 92.97 39.75
C PHE A 46 -119.63 93.17 39.43
N HIS A 47 -119.16 94.41 39.23
CA HIS A 47 -117.75 94.68 38.96
C HIS A 47 -116.81 94.36 40.13
N LYS A 48 -117.28 94.51 41.38
CA LYS A 48 -116.48 94.11 42.56
C LYS A 48 -116.35 92.58 42.66
N VAL A 49 -117.41 91.82 42.38
CA VAL A 49 -117.38 90.35 42.37
C VAL A 49 -116.54 89.83 41.21
N GLU A 50 -116.69 90.41 40.02
CA GLU A 50 -115.91 90.08 38.82
C GLU A 50 -114.40 90.23 39.08
N LYS A 51 -113.97 91.37 39.66
CA LYS A 51 -112.55 91.63 39.94
C LYS A 51 -111.94 90.70 41.00
N VAL A 52 -112.74 90.27 41.99
CA VAL A 52 -112.29 89.30 43.01
C VAL A 52 -112.26 87.88 42.45
N MET A 53 -113.26 87.50 41.64
CA MET A 53 -113.27 86.20 40.95
C MET A 53 -112.11 86.09 39.95
N GLU A 54 -111.82 87.13 39.16
CA GLU A 54 -110.64 87.15 38.27
C GLU A 54 -109.35 86.94 39.06
N GLY A 55 -109.18 87.60 40.21
CA GLY A 55 -108.00 87.42 41.07
C GLY A 55 -107.86 86.03 41.70
N ILE A 56 -108.97 85.35 42.04
CA ILE A 56 -108.98 83.97 42.55
C ILE A 56 -108.73 82.98 41.41
N ILE A 57 -109.34 83.18 40.25
CA ILE A 57 -109.16 82.35 39.06
C ILE A 57 -107.71 82.42 38.59
N GLU A 58 -107.11 83.62 38.45
CA GLU A 58 -105.70 83.74 38.05
C GLU A 58 -104.75 83.01 38.99
N LYS A 59 -104.93 83.11 40.32
CA LYS A 59 -104.04 82.43 41.29
C LYS A 59 -104.23 80.92 41.31
N ASN A 60 -105.46 80.42 41.33
CA ASN A 60 -105.72 78.98 41.42
C ASN A 60 -105.52 78.25 40.09
N TYR A 61 -105.83 78.90 38.95
CA TYR A 61 -105.62 78.31 37.62
C TYR A 61 -104.12 78.22 37.30
N LYS A 62 -103.30 79.16 37.78
CA LYS A 62 -101.84 79.08 37.66
C LYS A 62 -101.26 77.93 38.50
N GLY A 63 -101.71 77.75 39.74
CA GLY A 63 -101.31 76.61 40.58
C GLY A 63 -101.73 75.24 40.03
N PHE A 64 -102.92 75.14 39.42
CA PHE A 64 -103.38 73.92 38.75
C PHE A 64 -102.62 73.68 37.44
N SER A 65 -102.38 74.72 36.65
CA SER A 65 -101.56 74.66 35.42
C SER A 65 -100.14 74.17 35.71
N ASP A 66 -99.49 74.71 36.75
CA ASP A 66 -98.13 74.33 37.11
C ASP A 66 -98.07 72.88 37.64
N SER A 67 -99.08 72.44 38.39
CA SER A 67 -99.19 71.05 38.86
C SER A 67 -99.45 70.07 37.72
N VAL A 68 -100.32 70.42 36.76
CA VAL A 68 -100.58 69.60 35.56
C VAL A 68 -99.37 69.56 34.64
N LEU A 69 -98.62 70.66 34.51
CA LEU A 69 -97.36 70.69 33.76
C LEU A 69 -96.32 69.78 34.42
N SER A 70 -96.16 69.85 35.75
CA SER A 70 -95.23 68.99 36.48
C SER A 70 -95.64 67.51 36.42
N TYR A 71 -96.95 67.21 36.45
CA TYR A 71 -97.48 65.86 36.24
C TYR A 71 -97.27 65.37 34.80
N MET A 72 -97.54 66.22 33.79
CA MET A 72 -97.29 65.93 32.38
C MET A 72 -95.79 65.69 32.11
N GLU A 73 -94.92 66.47 32.75
CA GLU A 73 -93.47 66.33 32.64
C GLU A 73 -92.98 65.05 33.31
N SER A 74 -93.48 64.74 34.52
CA SER A 74 -93.22 63.47 35.20
C SER A 74 -93.76 62.26 34.41
N TYR A 75 -94.94 62.38 33.80
CA TYR A 75 -95.51 61.36 32.93
C TYR A 75 -94.68 61.17 31.66
N ARG A 76 -94.21 62.27 31.03
CA ARG A 76 -93.30 62.21 29.87
C ARG A 76 -91.94 61.60 30.24
N LEU A 77 -91.40 61.91 31.42
CA LEU A 77 -90.17 61.31 31.94
C LEU A 77 -90.35 59.82 32.21
N ASN A 78 -91.44 59.42 32.86
CA ASN A 78 -91.74 58.00 33.08
C ASN A 78 -91.98 57.26 31.77
N ARG A 79 -92.63 57.88 30.79
CA ARG A 79 -92.80 57.31 29.45
C ARG A 79 -91.45 57.16 28.74
N ARG A 80 -90.58 58.18 28.77
CA ARG A 80 -89.20 58.06 28.26
C ARG A 80 -88.40 56.99 28.99
N CYS A 81 -88.47 56.92 30.31
CA CYS A 81 -87.80 55.86 31.07
C CYS A 81 -88.33 54.48 30.69
N HIS A 82 -89.66 54.34 30.51
CA HIS A 82 -90.25 53.09 30.04
C HIS A 82 -89.77 52.72 28.63
N ASP A 83 -89.75 53.70 27.72
CA ASP A 83 -89.26 53.51 26.35
C ASP A 83 -87.78 53.16 26.35
N SER A 84 -86.94 53.84 27.14
CA SER A 84 -85.53 53.53 27.31
C SER A 84 -85.30 52.17 27.97
N ILE A 85 -86.13 51.77 28.94
CA ILE A 85 -86.06 50.43 29.53
C ILE A 85 -86.45 49.37 28.50
N GLN A 86 -87.47 49.62 27.66
CA GLN A 86 -87.82 48.71 26.57
C GLN A 86 -86.73 48.63 25.51
N GLU A 87 -86.08 49.75 25.17
CA GLU A 87 -84.92 49.77 24.27
C GLU A 87 -83.74 49.02 24.86
N ILE A 88 -83.43 49.23 26.14
CA ILE A 88 -82.39 48.47 26.83
C ILE A 88 -82.76 46.99 26.84
N PHE A 89 -84.01 46.63 27.13
CA PHE A 89 -84.45 45.24 27.15
C PHE A 89 -84.38 44.61 25.75
N ARG A 90 -84.75 45.34 24.69
CA ARG A 90 -84.59 44.91 23.30
C ARG A 90 -83.12 44.77 22.92
N ALA A 91 -82.29 45.77 23.17
CA ALA A 91 -80.87 45.72 22.88
C ALA A 91 -80.16 44.60 23.66
N THR A 92 -80.53 44.37 24.91
CA THR A 92 -79.96 43.29 25.75
C THR A 92 -80.45 41.93 25.28
N LYS A 93 -81.70 41.81 24.82
CA LYS A 93 -82.25 40.60 24.22
C LYS A 93 -81.62 40.32 22.85
N GLU A 94 -81.44 41.34 22.02
CA GLU A 94 -80.72 41.24 20.74
C GLU A 94 -79.26 40.84 20.97
N LEU A 95 -78.59 41.38 21.99
CA LEU A 95 -77.22 41.00 22.37
C LEU A 95 -77.13 39.59 22.97
N SER A 96 -78.13 39.15 23.75
CA SER A 96 -78.14 37.80 24.35
C SER A 96 -78.58 36.71 23.37
N GLU A 97 -79.38 37.07 22.35
CA GLU A 97 -79.75 36.22 21.22
C GLU A 97 -78.73 36.30 20.07
N MET A 98 -77.76 37.24 20.15
CA MET A 98 -76.61 37.34 19.24
C MET A 98 -75.71 36.11 19.43
N LYS A 99 -76.01 35.04 18.69
CA LYS A 99 -75.10 33.92 18.51
C LYS A 99 -73.92 34.40 17.69
N ILE A 100 -72.80 34.73 18.35
CA ILE A 100 -71.51 34.79 17.65
C ILE A 100 -71.27 33.39 17.11
N GLU A 101 -71.33 33.22 15.80
CA GLU A 101 -71.05 31.94 15.14
C GLU A 101 -69.55 31.66 15.25
N VAL A 102 -69.12 31.10 16.39
CA VAL A 102 -67.73 30.69 16.67
C VAL A 102 -67.18 29.76 15.57
N LYS A 103 -68.07 29.05 14.85
CA LYS A 103 -67.72 28.24 13.67
C LYS A 103 -67.13 29.07 12.52
N ASP A 104 -67.65 30.26 12.25
CA ASP A 104 -67.17 31.10 11.15
C ASP A 104 -65.83 31.76 11.49
N MET A 105 -65.62 32.18 12.75
CA MET A 105 -64.31 32.65 13.21
C MET A 105 -63.23 31.56 13.21
N ILE A 106 -63.57 30.33 13.61
CA ILE A 106 -62.64 29.19 13.53
C ILE A 106 -62.31 28.90 12.07
N LYS A 107 -63.32 28.94 11.19
CA LYS A 107 -63.14 28.74 9.75
C LYS A 107 -62.27 29.83 9.13
N GLU A 108 -62.46 31.11 9.46
CA GLU A 108 -61.58 32.20 9.01
C GLU A 108 -60.15 32.06 9.56
N TYR A 109 -59.98 31.65 10.81
CA TYR A 109 -58.66 31.38 11.38
C TYR A 109 -57.95 30.20 10.69
N ASP A 110 -58.69 29.13 10.45
CA ASP A 110 -58.21 27.96 9.70
C ASP A 110 -57.88 28.32 8.24
N ASP A 111 -58.72 29.14 7.59
CA ASP A 111 -58.47 29.65 6.24
C ASP A 111 -57.20 30.51 6.21
N VAL A 112 -57.00 31.43 7.16
CA VAL A 112 -55.76 32.23 7.29
C VAL A 112 -54.54 31.34 7.52
N LYS A 113 -54.67 30.29 8.35
CA LYS A 113 -53.60 29.32 8.58
C LYS A 113 -53.26 28.53 7.31
N VAL A 114 -54.27 28.13 6.54
CA VAL A 114 -54.11 27.49 5.23
C VAL A 114 -53.49 28.46 4.21
N PHE A 115 -53.90 29.72 4.18
CA PHE A 115 -53.32 30.74 3.30
C PHE A 115 -51.84 30.98 3.62
N LYS A 116 -51.46 31.10 4.90
CA LYS A 116 -50.05 31.22 5.32
C LYS A 116 -49.23 29.99 4.96
N ALA A 117 -49.80 28.78 5.09
CA ALA A 117 -49.15 27.55 4.67
C ALA A 117 -48.93 27.51 3.15
N LYS A 118 -49.95 27.89 2.35
CA LYS A 118 -49.86 28.00 0.89
C LYS A 118 -48.82 29.04 0.46
N GLU A 119 -48.81 30.21 1.10
CA GLU A 119 -47.82 31.27 0.84
C GLU A 119 -46.40 30.76 1.09
N LYS A 120 -46.15 30.09 2.23
CA LYS A 120 -44.85 29.49 2.55
C LYS A 120 -44.41 28.47 1.50
N ILE A 121 -45.32 27.60 1.05
CA ILE A 121 -45.05 26.62 -0.01
C ILE A 121 -44.71 27.33 -1.33
N CYS A 122 -45.50 28.33 -1.73
CA CYS A 122 -45.26 29.09 -2.96
C CYS A 122 -43.90 29.80 -2.95
N LEU A 123 -43.51 30.41 -1.82
CA LEU A 123 -42.20 31.04 -1.67
C LEU A 123 -41.06 30.02 -1.79
N ALA A 124 -41.19 28.85 -1.17
CA ALA A 124 -40.21 27.77 -1.30
C ALA A 124 -40.09 27.27 -2.76
N LEU A 125 -41.21 27.09 -3.46
CA LEU A 125 -41.22 26.69 -4.88
C LEU A 125 -40.59 27.74 -5.80
N LEU A 126 -40.82 29.03 -5.55
CA LEU A 126 -40.17 30.11 -6.29
C LEU A 126 -38.66 30.10 -6.10
N GLU A 127 -38.19 29.89 -4.86
CA GLU A 127 -36.76 29.84 -4.56
C GLU A 127 -36.09 28.57 -5.12
N ILE A 128 -36.79 27.43 -5.13
CA ILE A 128 -36.36 26.20 -5.81
C ILE A 128 -36.16 26.47 -7.31
N ARG A 129 -37.14 27.09 -7.97
CA ARG A 129 -37.07 27.41 -9.39
C ARG A 129 -35.92 28.37 -9.70
N ARG A 130 -35.75 29.41 -8.88
CA ARG A 130 -34.63 30.36 -9.02
C ARG A 130 -33.28 29.66 -8.93
N ASN A 131 -33.08 28.79 -7.93
CA ASN A 131 -31.82 28.05 -7.80
C ASN A 131 -31.57 27.12 -9.00
N PHE A 132 -32.62 26.57 -9.60
CA PHE A 132 -32.50 25.75 -10.81
C PHE A 132 -32.16 26.58 -12.06
N ASP A 133 -32.78 27.74 -12.25
CA ASP A 133 -32.45 28.63 -13.36
C ASP A 133 -30.99 29.11 -13.26
N GLU A 134 -30.54 29.50 -12.06
CA GLU A 134 -29.14 29.86 -11.80
C GLU A 134 -28.19 28.68 -12.05
N PHE A 135 -28.59 27.46 -11.69
CA PHE A 135 -27.85 26.24 -12.00
C PHE A 135 -27.72 26.02 -13.53
N CYS A 136 -28.81 26.12 -14.28
CA CYS A 136 -28.81 25.94 -15.74
C CYS A 136 -27.88 26.93 -16.43
N VAL A 137 -27.86 28.20 -16.01
CA VAL A 137 -26.92 29.22 -16.53
C VAL A 137 -25.46 28.81 -16.29
N ILE A 138 -25.14 28.30 -15.10
CA ILE A 138 -23.78 27.85 -14.79
C ILE A 138 -23.41 26.62 -15.64
N ARG A 139 -24.32 25.64 -15.75
CA ARG A 139 -24.14 24.42 -16.56
C ARG A 139 -23.88 24.75 -18.03
N ASP A 140 -24.68 25.63 -18.62
CA ASP A 140 -24.52 26.03 -20.03
C ASP A 140 -23.19 26.77 -20.24
N GLY A 141 -22.76 27.56 -19.26
CA GLY A 141 -21.43 28.15 -19.22
C GLY A 141 -20.31 27.10 -19.22
N ILE A 142 -20.41 26.09 -18.35
CA ILE A 142 -19.48 24.95 -18.28
C ILE A 142 -19.41 24.23 -19.64
N GLN A 143 -20.55 23.90 -20.25
CA GLN A 143 -20.58 23.18 -21.52
C GLN A 143 -19.96 23.99 -22.67
N ASN A 144 -20.15 25.31 -22.68
CA ASN A 144 -19.55 26.20 -23.67
C ASN A 144 -18.03 26.32 -23.49
N ASP A 145 -17.54 26.36 -22.24
CA ASP A 145 -16.10 26.38 -21.95
C ASP A 145 -15.41 25.08 -22.39
N MET A 146 -16.07 23.93 -22.23
CA MET A 146 -15.56 22.63 -22.71
C MET A 146 -15.39 22.62 -24.22
N LYS A 147 -16.34 23.16 -24.99
CA LYS A 147 -16.24 23.25 -26.45
C LYS A 147 -15.09 24.14 -26.91
N ARG A 148 -14.68 25.10 -26.08
CA ARG A 148 -13.64 26.09 -26.39
C ARG A 148 -12.25 25.73 -25.85
N ASN A 149 -12.09 24.58 -25.17
CA ASN A 149 -10.85 24.16 -24.50
C ASN A 149 -10.25 25.21 -23.55
N VAL A 150 -11.09 26.05 -22.93
CA VAL A 150 -10.61 27.09 -21.99
C VAL A 150 -10.17 26.43 -20.68
N GLU A 151 -9.04 26.91 -20.14
CA GLU A 151 -8.27 26.30 -19.05
C GLU A 151 -9.09 25.61 -17.95
N ILE A 152 -8.73 24.36 -17.72
CA ILE A 152 -9.25 23.40 -16.75
C ILE A 152 -9.36 23.95 -15.30
N ARG A 153 -8.62 25.02 -14.95
CA ARG A 153 -8.50 25.55 -13.57
C ARG A 153 -9.74 26.31 -13.09
N GLN A 154 -10.36 27.16 -13.91
CA GLN A 154 -11.56 27.90 -13.47
C GLN A 154 -12.81 27.01 -13.37
N MET A 155 -12.75 25.83 -13.99
CA MET A 155 -13.86 24.87 -14.09
C MET A 155 -14.31 24.35 -12.72
N SER A 156 -13.38 24.02 -11.82
CA SER A 156 -13.67 23.46 -10.50
C SER A 156 -14.51 24.42 -9.64
N SER A 157 -14.21 25.72 -9.73
CA SER A 157 -15.00 26.75 -9.03
C SER A 157 -16.44 26.88 -9.56
N LYS A 158 -16.64 26.72 -10.87
CA LYS A 158 -17.98 26.74 -11.51
C LYS A 158 -18.77 25.48 -11.16
N LEU A 159 -18.13 24.31 -11.17
CA LEU A 159 -18.72 23.03 -10.74
C LEU A 159 -19.15 23.06 -9.28
N LEU A 160 -18.34 23.67 -8.41
CA LEU A 160 -18.68 23.84 -7.00
C LEU A 160 -19.89 24.75 -6.80
N LYS A 161 -19.98 25.86 -7.54
CA LYS A 161 -21.16 26.74 -7.52
C LYS A 161 -22.41 26.01 -8.00
N ALA A 162 -22.31 25.25 -9.11
CA ALA A 162 -23.42 24.45 -9.61
C ALA A 162 -23.89 23.40 -8.58
N SER A 163 -22.95 22.70 -7.95
CA SER A 163 -23.23 21.69 -6.92
C SER A 163 -23.92 22.29 -5.68
N LYS A 164 -23.49 23.48 -5.25
CA LYS A 164 -24.16 24.23 -4.16
C LYS A 164 -25.59 24.60 -4.51
N ARG A 165 -25.87 24.98 -5.76
CA ARG A 165 -27.23 25.30 -6.22
C ARG A 165 -28.13 24.07 -6.25
N ILE A 166 -27.63 22.93 -6.73
CA ILE A 166 -28.36 21.65 -6.65
C ILE A 166 -28.64 21.29 -5.19
N ARG A 167 -27.65 21.40 -4.31
CA ARG A 167 -27.84 21.07 -2.90
C ARG A 167 -28.88 21.96 -2.23
N ALA A 168 -28.85 23.26 -2.49
CA ALA A 168 -29.85 24.20 -2.01
C ALA A 168 -31.27 23.82 -2.46
N ILE A 169 -31.45 23.30 -3.69
CA ILE A 169 -32.74 22.77 -4.14
C ILE A 169 -33.19 21.59 -3.28
N TYR A 170 -32.30 20.63 -3.02
CA TYR A 170 -32.64 19.48 -2.17
C TYR A 170 -32.96 19.88 -0.73
N ASP A 171 -32.15 20.76 -0.13
CA ASP A 171 -32.38 21.25 1.23
C ASP A 171 -33.73 22.00 1.31
N LEU A 172 -34.06 22.86 0.34
CA LEU A 172 -35.36 23.54 0.29
C LEU A 172 -36.55 22.59 0.16
N ILE A 173 -36.40 21.48 -0.57
CA ILE A 173 -37.45 20.45 -0.72
C ILE A 173 -37.65 19.72 0.61
N ASP A 174 -36.55 19.32 1.25
CA ASP A 174 -36.57 18.48 2.46
C ASP A 174 -36.99 19.31 3.70
N GLU A 175 -36.45 20.53 3.89
CA GLU A 175 -36.78 21.43 5.01
C GLU A 175 -38.25 21.89 5.01
N ASN A 176 -38.86 22.03 3.84
CA ASN A 176 -40.25 22.44 3.69
C ASN A 176 -41.23 21.26 3.55
N GLY A 177 -40.75 20.01 3.63
CA GLY A 177 -41.59 18.81 3.55
C GLY A 177 -42.33 18.67 2.20
N LEU A 178 -41.74 19.18 1.11
CA LEU A 178 -42.37 19.22 -0.21
C LEU A 178 -42.21 17.91 -1.00
N ALA A 179 -41.45 16.95 -0.46
CA ALA A 179 -41.08 15.71 -1.12
C ALA A 179 -42.29 14.88 -1.58
N ASP A 180 -43.44 14.98 -0.91
CA ASP A 180 -44.64 14.20 -1.24
C ASP A 180 -45.47 14.75 -2.40
N MET A 181 -45.26 16.01 -2.80
CA MET A 181 -45.99 16.63 -3.91
C MET A 181 -45.56 16.04 -5.25
N GLU A 182 -46.50 15.53 -6.05
CA GLU A 182 -46.19 14.85 -7.33
C GLU A 182 -45.40 15.74 -8.31
N CYS A 183 -45.75 17.02 -8.40
CA CYS A 183 -45.03 17.98 -9.24
C CYS A 183 -43.57 18.19 -8.78
N VAL A 184 -43.33 18.21 -7.47
CA VAL A 184 -41.98 18.33 -6.88
C VAL A 184 -41.20 17.03 -7.08
N LYS A 185 -41.84 15.86 -6.99
CA LYS A 185 -41.20 14.56 -7.30
C LYS A 185 -40.70 14.51 -8.74
N ARG A 186 -41.53 14.92 -9.71
CA ARG A 186 -41.12 14.99 -11.13
C ARG A 186 -39.97 15.97 -11.33
N PHE A 187 -40.08 17.18 -10.79
CA PHE A 187 -39.02 18.18 -10.89
C PHE A 187 -37.70 17.71 -10.22
N ARG A 188 -37.78 17.10 -9.04
CA ARG A 188 -36.62 16.51 -8.35
C ARG A 188 -35.92 15.48 -9.23
N SER A 189 -36.67 14.66 -9.98
CA SER A 189 -36.08 13.68 -10.89
C SER A 189 -35.32 14.33 -12.07
N GLU A 190 -35.84 15.44 -12.62
CA GLU A 190 -35.14 16.21 -13.66
C GLU A 190 -33.86 16.84 -13.12
N VAL A 191 -33.92 17.47 -11.94
CA VAL A 191 -32.75 18.02 -11.24
C VAL A 191 -31.71 16.93 -10.97
N SER A 192 -32.14 15.74 -10.54
CA SER A 192 -31.26 14.60 -10.31
C SER A 192 -30.60 14.07 -11.59
N SER A 193 -31.31 14.09 -12.73
CA SER A 193 -30.74 13.72 -14.03
C SER A 193 -29.62 14.68 -14.43
N GLU A 194 -29.86 15.98 -14.33
CA GLU A 194 -28.89 17.04 -14.65
C GLU A 194 -27.69 17.04 -13.68
N ALA A 195 -27.95 16.82 -12.39
CA ALA A 195 -26.90 16.62 -11.40
C ALA A 195 -26.03 15.40 -11.75
N GLY A 196 -26.64 14.32 -12.24
CA GLY A 196 -25.93 13.11 -12.68
C GLY A 196 -24.91 13.39 -13.79
N ASP A 197 -25.24 14.24 -14.77
CA ASP A 197 -24.32 14.56 -15.87
C ASP A 197 -23.13 15.41 -15.42
N ILE A 198 -23.36 16.37 -14.51
CA ILE A 198 -22.28 17.13 -13.88
C ILE A 198 -21.40 16.23 -13.00
N MET A 199 -22.00 15.29 -12.27
CA MET A 199 -21.25 14.35 -11.44
C MET A 199 -20.33 13.45 -12.27
N LYS A 200 -20.77 12.96 -13.44
CA LYS A 200 -19.89 12.22 -14.37
C LYS A 200 -18.66 13.03 -14.78
N LEU A 201 -18.85 14.33 -15.03
CA LEU A 201 -17.75 15.23 -15.35
C LEU A 201 -16.79 15.40 -14.16
N ILE A 202 -17.32 15.63 -12.96
CA ILE A 202 -16.52 15.71 -11.73
C ILE A 202 -15.70 14.42 -11.55
N TYR A 203 -16.33 13.24 -11.69
CA TYR A 203 -15.64 11.95 -11.59
C TYR A 203 -14.52 11.79 -12.61
N SER A 204 -14.75 12.20 -13.86
CA SER A 204 -13.72 12.18 -14.89
C SER A 204 -12.53 13.08 -14.54
N ARG A 205 -12.76 14.24 -13.92
CA ARG A 205 -11.69 15.16 -13.50
C ARG A 205 -10.91 14.62 -12.31
N ILE A 206 -11.61 14.03 -11.33
CA ILE A 206 -10.99 13.33 -10.20
C ILE A 206 -10.11 12.18 -10.72
N ASN A 207 -10.54 11.42 -11.73
CA ASN A 207 -9.70 10.42 -12.37
C ASN A 207 -8.49 11.04 -13.07
N ARG A 208 -8.62 12.19 -13.75
CA ARG A 208 -7.46 12.87 -14.35
C ARG A 208 -6.42 13.28 -13.31
N PHE A 209 -6.85 13.77 -12.15
CA PHE A 209 -5.94 13.97 -11.02
C PHE A 209 -5.31 12.64 -10.58
N THR A 210 -6.13 11.61 -10.38
CA THR A 210 -5.69 10.34 -9.82
C THR A 210 -4.64 9.63 -10.69
N PHE A 211 -4.88 9.54 -12.01
CA PHE A 211 -4.03 8.80 -12.95
C PHE A 211 -2.92 9.65 -13.58
N TYR A 212 -3.18 10.94 -13.84
CA TYR A 212 -2.27 11.80 -14.63
C TYR A 212 -1.71 12.99 -13.83
N ASN A 213 -2.28 13.30 -12.66
CA ASN A 213 -1.89 14.44 -11.82
C ASN A 213 -2.04 15.80 -12.51
N GLU A 214 -3.09 15.95 -13.35
CA GLU A 214 -3.28 17.11 -14.24
C GLU A 214 -4.32 18.14 -13.75
N CYS A 215 -5.04 17.87 -12.64
CA CYS A 215 -6.17 18.69 -12.19
C CYS A 215 -6.11 19.02 -10.70
N GLU A 216 -6.62 20.20 -10.32
CA GLU A 216 -6.90 20.54 -8.93
C GLU A 216 -8.11 19.71 -8.44
N TYR A 217 -7.89 18.88 -7.43
CA TYR A 217 -8.88 17.89 -6.98
C TYR A 217 -9.73 18.37 -5.80
N GLN A 218 -9.29 19.39 -5.06
CA GLN A 218 -9.92 19.78 -3.79
C GLN A 218 -11.37 20.26 -3.99
N ASP A 219 -11.58 21.21 -4.91
CA ASP A 219 -12.91 21.74 -5.20
C ASP A 219 -13.79 20.73 -5.94
N ASP A 220 -13.20 19.90 -6.82
CA ASP A 220 -13.91 18.81 -7.49
C ASP A 220 -14.39 17.76 -6.47
N PHE A 221 -13.56 17.41 -5.49
CA PHE A 221 -13.93 16.49 -4.40
C PHE A 221 -14.96 17.11 -3.44
N ARG A 222 -14.88 18.41 -3.15
CA ARG A 222 -15.92 19.13 -2.39
C ARG A 222 -17.29 19.06 -3.06
N CYS A 223 -17.35 19.04 -4.39
CA CYS A 223 -18.63 18.82 -5.09
C CYS A 223 -19.22 17.44 -4.75
N VAL A 224 -18.38 16.41 -4.66
CA VAL A 224 -18.79 15.05 -4.28
C VAL A 224 -19.29 15.01 -2.83
N VAL A 225 -18.66 15.76 -1.93
CA VAL A 225 -19.11 15.92 -0.54
C VAL A 225 -20.49 16.59 -0.47
N ILE A 226 -20.64 17.75 -1.13
CA ILE A 226 -21.88 18.53 -1.12
C ILE A 226 -23.07 17.74 -1.67
N LEU A 227 -22.84 16.95 -2.73
CA LEU A 227 -23.88 16.16 -3.38
C LEU A 227 -24.02 14.74 -2.82
N ASN A 228 -23.29 14.39 -1.76
CA ASN A 228 -23.26 13.06 -1.16
C ASN A 228 -23.03 11.93 -2.20
N GLY A 229 -22.09 12.14 -3.12
CA GLY A 229 -21.85 11.30 -4.29
C GLY A 229 -20.77 10.22 -4.14
N LEU A 230 -20.26 9.98 -2.93
CA LEU A 230 -19.06 9.16 -2.70
C LEU A 230 -19.19 7.73 -3.26
N GLN A 231 -20.34 7.09 -3.05
CA GLN A 231 -20.61 5.73 -3.55
C GLN A 231 -20.61 5.65 -5.08
N SER A 232 -21.14 6.69 -5.73
CA SER A 232 -21.17 6.78 -7.19
C SER A 232 -19.77 7.06 -7.76
N LEU A 233 -18.95 7.87 -7.07
CA LEU A 233 -17.55 8.08 -7.41
C LEU A 233 -16.74 6.79 -7.30
N GLU A 234 -16.91 6.06 -6.19
CA GLU A 234 -16.20 4.80 -5.98
C GLU A 234 -16.54 3.78 -7.07
N LYS A 235 -17.83 3.59 -7.37
CA LYS A 235 -18.28 2.70 -8.44
C LYS A 235 -17.64 3.10 -9.77
N TYR A 236 -17.67 4.39 -10.10
CA TYR A 236 -17.03 4.90 -11.31
C TYR A 236 -15.52 4.65 -11.34
N GLN A 237 -14.83 4.78 -10.21
CA GLN A 237 -13.40 4.52 -10.12
C GLN A 237 -13.07 3.05 -10.28
N ILE A 238 -13.79 2.15 -9.59
CA ILE A 238 -13.61 0.70 -9.69
C ILE A 238 -13.80 0.23 -11.13
N ASP A 239 -14.89 0.66 -11.79
CA ASP A 239 -15.23 0.24 -13.15
C ASP A 239 -14.17 0.67 -14.19
N ASN A 240 -13.41 1.74 -13.88
CA ASN A 240 -12.46 2.34 -14.82
C ASN A 240 -10.99 2.16 -14.42
N LEU A 241 -10.70 1.66 -13.21
CA LEU A 241 -9.35 1.62 -12.62
C LEU A 241 -8.34 0.89 -13.49
N GLU A 242 -8.66 -0.34 -13.91
CA GLU A 242 -7.77 -1.14 -14.76
C GLU A 242 -7.54 -0.49 -16.12
N ARG A 243 -8.59 0.09 -16.71
CA ARG A 243 -8.53 0.72 -18.05
C ARG A 243 -7.70 1.99 -18.04
N GLU A 244 -7.92 2.86 -17.08
CA GLU A 244 -7.15 4.11 -17.00
C GLU A 244 -5.69 3.82 -16.63
N TYR A 245 -5.43 2.87 -15.73
CA TYR A 245 -4.06 2.46 -15.43
C TYR A 245 -3.34 1.83 -16.63
N PHE A 246 -4.04 1.01 -17.44
CA PHE A 246 -3.48 0.50 -18.69
C PHE A 246 -3.06 1.64 -19.63
N LYS A 247 -3.90 2.65 -19.82
CA LYS A 247 -3.56 3.84 -20.65
C LYS A 247 -2.35 4.59 -20.10
N VAL A 248 -2.21 4.67 -18.78
CA VAL A 248 -1.00 5.25 -18.16
C VAL A 248 0.24 4.46 -18.56
N VAL A 249 0.22 3.12 -18.43
CA VAL A 249 1.37 2.28 -18.85
C VAL A 249 1.64 2.42 -20.34
N GLU A 250 0.61 2.43 -21.18
CA GLU A 250 0.71 2.62 -22.63
C GLU A 250 1.35 3.97 -22.99
N SER A 251 0.92 5.06 -22.34
CA SER A 251 1.51 6.38 -22.54
C SER A 251 2.99 6.44 -22.16
N VAL A 252 3.40 5.69 -21.12
CA VAL A 252 4.80 5.60 -20.71
C VAL A 252 5.61 4.82 -21.75
N ILE A 253 5.06 3.75 -22.34
CA ILE A 253 5.73 3.01 -23.42
C ILE A 253 6.01 3.94 -24.61
N GLU A 254 5.02 4.72 -25.03
CA GLU A 254 5.18 5.70 -26.12
C GLU A 254 6.20 6.80 -25.78
N GLU A 255 6.25 7.25 -24.53
CA GLU A 255 7.20 8.27 -24.06
C GLU A 255 8.65 7.74 -24.11
N VAL A 256 8.87 6.49 -23.67
CA VAL A 256 10.19 5.85 -23.67
C VAL A 256 10.63 5.48 -25.09
N GLU A 257 9.72 5.06 -25.96
CA GLU A 257 10.03 4.80 -27.38
C GLU A 257 10.63 6.01 -28.09
N ARG A 258 10.11 7.20 -27.79
CA ARG A 258 10.61 8.45 -28.38
C ARG A 258 11.96 8.87 -27.79
N SER A 259 12.38 8.29 -26.68
CA SER A 259 13.65 8.58 -26.03
C SER A 259 14.80 7.84 -26.76
N LYS A 260 15.93 8.54 -26.95
CA LYS A 260 17.16 7.97 -27.55
C LYS A 260 18.14 7.45 -26.48
N GLU A 261 17.67 7.16 -25.27
CA GLU A 261 18.54 6.69 -24.20
C GLU A 261 19.00 5.25 -24.45
N GLU A 262 20.21 4.89 -23.99
CA GLU A 262 20.82 3.57 -24.23
C GLU A 262 20.12 2.44 -23.45
N ASN A 263 19.55 2.71 -22.27
CA ASN A 263 18.88 1.71 -21.43
C ASN A 263 17.38 1.94 -21.28
N GLN A 264 16.65 1.65 -22.35
CA GLN A 264 15.20 1.84 -22.42
C GLN A 264 14.43 0.94 -21.45
N ALA A 265 14.97 -0.24 -21.08
CA ALA A 265 14.33 -1.16 -20.14
C ALA A 265 14.32 -0.60 -18.70
N GLU A 266 15.44 -0.03 -18.23
CA GLU A 266 15.51 0.59 -16.90
C GLU A 266 14.63 1.85 -16.83
N MET A 267 14.64 2.68 -17.88
CA MET A 267 13.80 3.88 -17.99
C MET A 267 12.32 3.53 -17.91
N LEU A 268 11.88 2.53 -18.70
CA LEU A 268 10.50 2.04 -18.71
C LEU A 268 10.06 1.54 -17.34
N ALA A 269 10.86 0.68 -16.71
CA ALA A 269 10.57 0.14 -15.37
C ALA A 269 10.45 1.26 -14.33
N LYS A 270 11.39 2.22 -14.34
CA LYS A 270 11.41 3.36 -13.41
C LYS A 270 10.19 4.26 -13.59
N MET A 271 9.79 4.55 -14.83
CA MET A 271 8.64 5.41 -15.11
C MET A 271 7.32 4.73 -14.75
N VAL A 272 7.12 3.46 -15.12
CA VAL A 272 5.91 2.70 -14.75
C VAL A 272 5.76 2.62 -13.23
N MET A 273 6.84 2.28 -12.50
CA MET A 273 6.79 2.21 -11.03
C MET A 273 6.64 3.59 -10.39
N GLY A 274 7.28 4.62 -10.96
CA GLY A 274 7.13 6.01 -10.51
C GLY A 274 5.68 6.52 -10.64
N ARG A 275 5.05 6.31 -11.79
CA ARG A 275 3.63 6.66 -12.02
C ARG A 275 2.71 5.87 -11.09
N THR A 276 2.98 4.58 -10.90
CA THR A 276 2.26 3.73 -9.94
C THR A 276 2.29 4.30 -8.53
N ARG A 277 3.46 4.75 -8.05
CA ARG A 277 3.59 5.40 -6.74
C ARG A 277 2.68 6.60 -6.60
N THR A 278 2.69 7.46 -7.62
CA THR A 278 1.89 8.69 -7.64
C THR A 278 0.40 8.38 -7.60
N ILE A 279 -0.06 7.37 -8.35
CA ILE A 279 -1.46 6.95 -8.38
C ILE A 279 -1.92 6.45 -7.01
N ILE A 280 -1.14 5.57 -6.37
CA ILE A 280 -1.44 5.08 -5.02
C ILE A 280 -1.50 6.24 -4.02
N ARG A 281 -0.55 7.18 -4.10
CA ARG A 281 -0.54 8.38 -3.26
C ARG A 281 -1.79 9.24 -3.48
N ASN A 282 -2.18 9.46 -4.73
CA ASN A 282 -3.34 10.29 -5.07
C ASN A 282 -4.64 9.66 -4.57
N PHE A 283 -4.82 8.34 -4.69
CA PHE A 283 -5.95 7.62 -4.08
C PHE A 283 -5.95 7.76 -2.55
N LYS A 284 -4.78 7.64 -1.91
CA LYS A 284 -4.66 7.85 -0.46
C LYS A 284 -5.08 9.26 -0.04
N THR A 285 -4.68 10.28 -0.79
CA THR A 285 -5.09 11.67 -0.53
C THR A 285 -6.61 11.85 -0.68
N LEU A 286 -7.23 11.23 -1.69
CA LEU A 286 -8.69 11.25 -1.83
C LEU A 286 -9.39 10.52 -0.69
N PHE A 287 -8.81 9.42 -0.20
CA PHE A 287 -9.31 8.72 0.99
C PHE A 287 -9.23 9.58 2.24
N GLU A 288 -8.10 10.24 2.51
CA GLU A 288 -7.93 11.16 3.66
C GLU A 288 -8.96 12.31 3.61
N MET A 289 -9.27 12.82 2.41
CA MET A 289 -10.34 13.81 2.23
C MET A 289 -11.74 13.24 2.50
N ALA A 290 -12.00 12.00 2.08
CA ALA A 290 -13.27 11.34 2.35
C ALA A 290 -13.46 11.15 3.86
N ASP A 291 -12.44 10.62 4.54
CA ASP A 291 -12.42 10.38 5.99
C ASP A 291 -12.65 11.65 6.80
N ALA A 292 -12.10 12.79 6.35
CA ALA A 292 -12.34 14.07 6.99
C ALA A 292 -13.73 14.69 6.71
N SER A 293 -14.43 14.23 5.67
CA SER A 293 -15.66 14.88 5.17
C SER A 293 -16.94 14.07 5.38
N PHE A 294 -16.84 12.77 5.64
CA PHE A 294 -17.97 11.87 5.84
C PHE A 294 -17.81 11.11 7.16
N ASP A 295 -18.76 11.27 8.07
CA ASP A 295 -18.80 10.50 9.32
C ASP A 295 -19.20 9.03 9.05
N GLY A 296 -18.59 8.08 9.76
CA GLY A 296 -19.01 6.68 9.73
C GLY A 296 -18.58 5.84 8.52
N LEU A 297 -17.62 6.30 7.69
CA LEU A 297 -17.12 5.53 6.53
C LEU A 297 -16.57 4.13 6.88
N CYS A 298 -16.18 3.92 8.13
CA CYS A 298 -15.65 2.66 8.65
C CYS A 298 -16.68 1.83 9.44
N GLU A 299 -17.94 2.29 9.58
CA GLU A 299 -18.98 1.55 10.27
C GLU A 299 -19.58 0.48 9.35
N LYS A 300 -19.63 -0.76 9.81
CA LYS A 300 -20.22 -1.87 9.07
C LYS A 300 -21.75 -1.72 9.03
N SER A 301 -22.32 -1.35 7.88
CA SER A 301 -23.78 -1.42 7.70
C SER A 301 -24.22 -2.86 7.49
N LYS A 302 -25.17 -3.33 8.31
CA LYS A 302 -25.88 -4.59 8.08
C LYS A 302 -27.06 -4.32 7.15
N ASN A 303 -27.21 -5.13 6.11
CA ASN A 303 -28.35 -5.03 5.20
C ASN A 303 -29.64 -5.61 5.84
N PHE A 304 -30.75 -5.54 5.10
CA PHE A 304 -32.08 -6.04 5.53
C PHE A 304 -32.10 -7.55 5.87
N PHE A 305 -31.07 -8.31 5.46
CA PHE A 305 -30.88 -9.73 5.75
C PHE A 305 -29.84 -10.01 6.85
N GLU A 306 -29.42 -8.98 7.60
CA GLU A 306 -28.33 -9.04 8.58
C GLU A 306 -26.95 -9.40 8.02
N GLU A 307 -26.77 -9.41 6.69
CA GLU A 307 -25.47 -9.58 6.05
C GLU A 307 -24.71 -8.24 6.05
N GLU A 308 -23.43 -8.26 6.45
CA GLU A 308 -22.57 -7.09 6.40
C GLU A 308 -22.34 -6.67 4.92
N GLU A 309 -22.88 -5.52 4.49
CA GLU A 309 -22.51 -4.94 3.20
C GLU A 309 -21.03 -4.54 3.25
N PRO A 310 -20.27 -4.74 2.16
CA PRO A 310 -18.86 -4.39 2.20
C PRO A 310 -18.73 -2.87 2.38
N PRO A 311 -17.91 -2.39 3.36
CA PRO A 311 -17.50 -1.01 3.39
C PRO A 311 -16.86 -0.65 2.03
N PHE A 312 -16.94 0.63 1.66
CA PHE A 312 -16.30 1.20 0.47
C PHE A 312 -14.97 0.49 0.13
N ARG A 313 -14.74 0.03 -1.10
CA ARG A 313 -13.50 -0.72 -1.43
C ARG A 313 -12.27 0.15 -1.58
N ILE A 314 -12.42 1.34 -2.17
CA ILE A 314 -11.39 2.36 -2.39
C ILE A 314 -11.40 3.35 -1.22
N TYR A 315 -12.57 3.78 -0.74
CA TYR A 315 -12.67 4.77 0.34
C TYR A 315 -12.79 4.12 1.72
N SER A 316 -11.90 3.17 2.01
CA SER A 316 -11.81 2.50 3.31
C SER A 316 -10.36 2.28 3.74
N PRO A 317 -10.10 1.78 4.96
CA PRO A 317 -8.75 1.43 5.39
C PRO A 317 -8.03 0.43 4.45
N LYS A 318 -8.77 -0.28 3.58
CA LYS A 318 -8.24 -1.20 2.56
C LYS A 318 -7.97 -0.54 1.20
N CYS A 319 -8.07 0.79 1.09
CA CYS A 319 -7.81 1.58 -0.12
C CYS A 319 -6.56 1.10 -0.87
N GLN A 320 -5.45 1.02 -0.14
CA GLN A 320 -4.15 0.65 -0.70
C GLN A 320 -4.18 -0.78 -1.27
N GLU A 321 -4.76 -1.75 -0.57
CA GLU A 321 -4.85 -3.14 -1.04
C GLU A 321 -5.68 -3.24 -2.33
N THR A 322 -6.82 -2.56 -2.40
CA THR A 322 -7.70 -2.56 -3.57
C THR A 322 -7.02 -1.96 -4.81
N VAL A 323 -6.38 -0.80 -4.65
CA VAL A 323 -5.68 -0.11 -5.74
C VAL A 323 -4.47 -0.92 -6.20
N GLU A 324 -3.67 -1.43 -5.26
CA GLU A 324 -2.51 -2.25 -5.56
C GLU A 324 -2.91 -3.56 -6.26
N ALA A 325 -4.02 -4.21 -5.90
CA ALA A 325 -4.48 -5.42 -6.57
C ALA A 325 -4.81 -5.19 -8.05
N ALA A 326 -5.51 -4.10 -8.37
CA ALA A 326 -5.86 -3.74 -9.75
C ALA A 326 -4.62 -3.35 -10.57
N VAL A 327 -3.73 -2.55 -9.99
CA VAL A 327 -2.44 -2.19 -10.61
C VAL A 327 -1.59 -3.44 -10.87
N ASN A 328 -1.47 -4.31 -9.87
CA ASN A 328 -0.71 -5.55 -9.99
C ASN A 328 -1.23 -6.45 -11.10
N LYS A 329 -2.55 -6.54 -11.28
CA LYS A 329 -3.16 -7.30 -12.38
C LYS A 329 -2.74 -6.76 -13.75
N THR A 330 -2.70 -5.44 -13.92
CA THR A 330 -2.27 -4.83 -15.19
C THR A 330 -0.76 -4.94 -15.42
N ILE A 331 0.06 -4.75 -14.39
CA ILE A 331 1.51 -4.95 -14.49
C ILE A 331 1.84 -6.43 -14.78
N ARG A 332 1.15 -7.39 -14.17
CA ARG A 332 1.33 -8.82 -14.49
C ARG A 332 1.04 -9.10 -15.95
N ARG A 333 -0.08 -8.59 -16.48
CA ARG A 333 -0.39 -8.70 -17.93
C ARG A 333 0.70 -8.09 -18.80
N PHE A 334 1.24 -6.95 -18.39
CA PHE A 334 2.38 -6.33 -19.06
C PHE A 334 3.59 -7.28 -19.05
N VAL A 335 4.03 -7.79 -17.90
CA VAL A 335 5.17 -8.73 -17.79
C VAL A 335 4.97 -10.00 -18.62
N MET A 336 3.79 -10.64 -18.51
CA MET A 336 3.42 -11.83 -19.29
C MET A 336 3.61 -11.59 -20.79
N ARG A 337 3.12 -10.44 -21.28
CA ARG A 337 3.09 -10.11 -22.71
C ARG A 337 4.48 -9.90 -23.30
N TYR A 338 5.46 -9.41 -22.53
CA TYR A 338 6.78 -9.07 -23.04
C TYR A 338 7.88 -10.10 -22.72
N ILE A 339 7.65 -11.02 -21.77
CA ILE A 339 8.68 -11.94 -21.26
C ILE A 339 8.22 -13.39 -21.29
N GLU A 340 6.96 -13.65 -20.99
CA GLU A 340 6.50 -15.02 -20.89
C GLU A 340 6.29 -15.68 -22.25
N ASP A 341 6.00 -14.89 -23.31
CA ASP A 341 5.62 -15.45 -24.60
C ASP A 341 5.91 -14.62 -25.89
N PRO A 342 7.15 -14.63 -26.38
CA PRO A 342 7.42 -14.24 -27.77
C PRO A 342 7.02 -15.36 -28.77
N GLY A 343 7.13 -16.63 -28.35
CA GLY A 343 7.09 -17.81 -29.23
C GLY A 343 5.75 -18.57 -29.29
N LYS A 344 4.95 -18.66 -28.22
CA LYS A 344 3.62 -19.28 -28.30
C LYS A 344 2.59 -18.40 -28.97
N ARG A 345 2.86 -17.10 -29.22
CA ARG A 345 1.98 -16.26 -30.06
C ARG A 345 1.82 -16.79 -31.49
N CYS A 346 2.83 -17.46 -32.04
CA CYS A 346 2.69 -18.12 -33.34
C CYS A 346 1.74 -19.33 -33.30
N TYR A 347 1.43 -19.89 -32.12
CA TYR A 347 0.56 -21.06 -31.97
C TYR A 347 -0.81 -20.72 -31.36
N GLU A 348 -0.90 -19.73 -30.45
CA GLU A 348 -2.18 -19.32 -29.85
C GLU A 348 -3.07 -18.53 -30.82
N GLU A 349 -2.51 -17.74 -31.76
CA GLU A 349 -3.32 -17.16 -32.84
C GLU A 349 -3.79 -18.22 -33.86
N MET A 350 -3.12 -19.38 -33.94
CA MET A 350 -3.53 -20.50 -34.81
C MET A 350 -4.48 -21.50 -34.13
N PHE A 351 -4.53 -21.55 -32.79
CA PHE A 351 -5.30 -22.53 -32.01
C PHE A 351 -5.98 -21.88 -30.80
N GLN A 352 -6.86 -20.91 -31.03
CA GLN A 352 -7.90 -20.62 -30.03
C GLN A 352 -8.98 -21.68 -30.16
N ALA A 353 -9.32 -22.38 -29.08
CA ALA A 353 -10.47 -23.29 -29.03
C ALA A 353 -11.79 -22.56 -29.36
N GLU A 354 -11.81 -21.23 -29.24
CA GLU A 354 -12.89 -20.33 -29.67
C GLU A 354 -13.06 -20.29 -31.20
N ASN A 355 -12.03 -20.66 -31.98
CA ASN A 355 -12.10 -20.84 -33.43
C ASN A 355 -12.55 -22.25 -33.84
N PHE A 356 -12.56 -23.20 -32.90
CA PHE A 356 -13.34 -24.43 -33.06
C PHE A 356 -14.75 -24.13 -32.55
N VAL A 357 -15.55 -23.56 -33.45
CA VAL A 357 -17.00 -23.59 -33.30
C VAL A 357 -17.37 -25.07 -33.16
N ASP A 358 -17.88 -25.44 -31.98
CA ASP A 358 -18.50 -26.73 -31.75
C ASP A 358 -19.75 -26.75 -32.64
N ASP A 359 -19.69 -27.39 -33.81
CA ASP A 359 -20.79 -27.52 -34.80
C ASP A 359 -21.94 -28.40 -34.27
N ILE A 360 -22.06 -28.57 -32.96
CA ILE A 360 -23.14 -29.27 -32.30
C ILE A 360 -24.26 -28.26 -32.03
N ASP A 361 -25.35 -28.39 -32.77
CA ASP A 361 -26.59 -27.68 -32.49
C ASP A 361 -27.23 -28.22 -31.20
N TYR A 362 -26.79 -27.72 -30.04
CA TYR A 362 -27.31 -28.12 -28.72
C TYR A 362 -28.81 -27.84 -28.57
N SER A 363 -29.37 -26.93 -29.38
CA SER A 363 -30.81 -26.68 -29.51
C SER A 363 -31.57 -27.88 -30.09
N SER A 364 -30.90 -28.72 -30.89
CA SER A 364 -31.46 -29.94 -31.47
C SER A 364 -31.37 -31.17 -30.55
N VAL A 365 -30.45 -31.15 -29.57
CA VAL A 365 -30.11 -32.32 -28.75
C VAL A 365 -30.83 -32.30 -27.39
N PHE A 366 -31.04 -31.13 -26.81
CA PHE A 366 -31.70 -31.00 -25.51
C PHE A 366 -32.92 -30.09 -25.62
N GLU A 367 -34.07 -30.56 -25.13
CA GLU A 367 -35.27 -29.70 -25.03
C GLU A 367 -35.04 -28.56 -24.01
N SER A 368 -35.64 -27.39 -24.26
CA SER A 368 -35.52 -26.17 -23.44
C SER A 368 -35.92 -26.33 -21.96
N LYS A 369 -36.58 -27.43 -21.60
CA LYS A 369 -36.97 -27.78 -20.23
C LYS A 369 -35.82 -28.33 -19.38
N TYR A 370 -34.70 -28.74 -19.97
CA TYR A 370 -33.58 -29.35 -19.25
C TYR A 370 -32.57 -28.31 -18.75
N LEU A 371 -32.13 -28.45 -17.50
CA LEU A 371 -31.16 -27.57 -16.85
C LEU A 371 -29.81 -27.46 -17.60
N ILE A 372 -29.47 -28.48 -18.40
CA ILE A 372 -28.28 -28.51 -19.26
C ILE A 372 -28.41 -27.53 -20.43
N HIS A 373 -29.59 -27.43 -21.06
CA HIS A 373 -29.86 -26.43 -22.09
C HIS A 373 -29.68 -25.03 -21.48
N GLU A 374 -30.27 -24.77 -20.32
CA GLU A 374 -30.16 -23.47 -19.63
C GLU A 374 -28.72 -23.11 -19.26
N LYS A 375 -27.89 -24.09 -18.84
CA LYS A 375 -26.48 -23.85 -18.51
C LYS A 375 -25.60 -23.59 -19.72
N MET A 376 -25.84 -24.27 -20.84
CA MET A 376 -24.98 -24.21 -22.03
C MET A 376 -25.40 -23.10 -23.02
N THR A 377 -26.67 -22.69 -23.03
CA THR A 377 -27.12 -21.52 -23.82
C THR A 377 -27.06 -20.20 -23.05
N ARG A 378 -26.70 -20.22 -21.76
CA ARG A 378 -26.45 -18.99 -21.00
C ARG A 378 -25.08 -18.42 -21.39
N PRO A 379 -25.01 -17.21 -21.97
CA PRO A 379 -23.74 -16.52 -22.06
C PRO A 379 -23.22 -16.25 -20.65
N THR A 380 -22.11 -16.85 -20.26
CA THR A 380 -21.33 -16.47 -19.08
C THR A 380 -20.79 -15.04 -19.28
N GLN A 381 -21.53 -14.05 -18.82
CA GLN A 381 -21.02 -12.71 -18.49
C GLN A 381 -21.04 -12.63 -16.95
N PHE A 382 -20.01 -12.27 -16.20
CA PHE A 382 -19.03 -11.22 -16.43
C PHE A 382 -17.69 -11.55 -15.72
N GLN A 383 -16.66 -11.91 -16.47
CA GLN A 383 -15.40 -11.19 -16.30
C GLN A 383 -15.49 -10.05 -17.30
N THR A 384 -15.45 -8.80 -16.86
CA THR A 384 -15.14 -7.69 -17.75
C THR A 384 -13.71 -7.93 -18.26
N GLY A 385 -13.62 -8.71 -19.34
CA GLY A 385 -12.41 -8.95 -20.09
C GLY A 385 -11.96 -7.60 -20.63
N PHE A 386 -11.07 -6.96 -19.90
CA PHE A 386 -10.35 -5.81 -20.39
C PHE A 386 -9.50 -6.28 -21.58
N SER A 387 -9.96 -6.00 -22.80
CA SER A 387 -9.36 -6.40 -24.07
C SER A 387 -8.20 -5.50 -24.52
N GLY A 388 -7.77 -4.56 -23.67
CA GLY A 388 -6.66 -3.65 -23.96
C GLY A 388 -5.36 -4.43 -24.16
N SER A 389 -4.84 -4.34 -25.37
CA SER A 389 -3.65 -5.04 -25.81
C SER A 389 -2.54 -3.99 -25.94
N PHE A 390 -1.45 -4.09 -25.15
CA PHE A 390 -0.39 -3.07 -25.18
C PHE A 390 0.21 -2.92 -26.59
N THR A 391 0.37 -1.66 -27.03
CA THR A 391 1.10 -1.30 -28.25
C THR A 391 2.52 -1.83 -28.16
N LYS A 392 2.94 -2.58 -29.17
CA LYS A 392 4.20 -3.33 -29.15
C LYS A 392 5.38 -2.40 -29.38
N ILE A 393 6.11 -1.97 -28.35
CA ILE A 393 7.46 -1.40 -28.50
C ILE A 393 8.41 -1.68 -27.30
N LEU A 394 9.69 -1.90 -27.68
CA LEU A 394 11.00 -2.01 -27.00
C LEU A 394 11.34 -3.25 -26.15
N SER A 395 12.63 -3.61 -26.27
CA SER A 395 13.28 -4.90 -25.99
C SER A 395 12.47 -5.90 -25.15
N SER A 396 11.97 -6.95 -25.81
CA SER A 396 11.50 -8.15 -25.13
C SER A 396 12.68 -8.80 -24.42
N GLY A 397 12.65 -8.83 -23.09
CA GLY A 397 13.77 -9.39 -22.36
C GLY A 397 13.56 -9.46 -20.87
N ILE A 398 14.28 -10.39 -20.26
CA ILE A 398 14.31 -10.60 -18.82
C ILE A 398 14.88 -9.39 -18.05
N GLU A 399 15.67 -8.55 -18.71
CA GLU A 399 16.22 -7.29 -18.18
C GLU A 399 15.13 -6.34 -17.68
N LEU A 400 13.99 -6.27 -18.37
CA LEU A 400 12.85 -5.45 -17.93
C LEU A 400 12.33 -5.94 -16.56
N VAL A 401 12.25 -7.24 -16.32
CA VAL A 401 11.85 -7.78 -15.01
C VAL A 401 12.91 -7.51 -13.94
N ILE A 402 14.21 -7.57 -14.27
CA ILE A 402 15.28 -7.21 -13.35
C ILE A 402 15.08 -5.77 -12.83
N TYR A 403 14.87 -4.81 -13.75
CA TYR A 403 14.65 -3.42 -13.36
C TYR A 403 13.28 -3.18 -12.69
N MET A 404 12.22 -3.86 -13.13
CA MET A 404 10.91 -3.75 -12.48
C MET A 404 10.94 -4.29 -11.05
N GLU A 405 11.68 -5.37 -10.77
CA GLU A 405 11.85 -5.91 -9.41
C GLU A 405 12.58 -4.92 -8.50
N LYS A 406 13.64 -4.30 -9.03
CA LYS A 406 14.44 -3.25 -8.34
C LYS A 406 13.60 -2.04 -7.93
N TYR A 407 12.65 -1.61 -8.77
CA TYR A 407 11.82 -0.43 -8.53
C TYR A 407 10.41 -0.73 -7.97
N ALA A 408 10.03 -1.99 -7.87
CA ALA A 408 8.70 -2.39 -7.39
C ALA A 408 8.45 -1.86 -5.98
N ILE A 409 7.29 -1.22 -5.80
CA ILE A 409 6.87 -0.60 -4.53
C ILE A 409 6.09 -1.60 -3.67
N ASN A 410 5.31 -2.47 -4.32
CA ASN A 410 4.48 -3.47 -3.67
C ASN A 410 5.25 -4.79 -3.49
N ASN A 411 5.28 -5.31 -2.26
CA ASN A 411 5.97 -6.56 -1.90
C ASN A 411 5.42 -7.79 -2.64
N GLY A 412 4.11 -7.85 -2.91
CA GLY A 412 3.48 -8.91 -3.70
C GLY A 412 3.92 -8.92 -5.16
N MET A 413 4.08 -7.75 -5.78
CA MET A 413 4.66 -7.63 -7.11
C MET A 413 6.14 -8.00 -7.12
N LYS A 414 6.90 -7.52 -6.12
CA LYS A 414 8.32 -7.87 -5.98
C LYS A 414 8.53 -9.39 -5.88
N LYS A 415 7.72 -10.08 -5.07
CA LYS A 415 7.72 -11.56 -4.97
C LYS A 415 7.38 -12.23 -6.31
N TYR A 416 6.38 -11.72 -7.03
CA TYR A 416 6.00 -12.26 -8.35
C TYR A 416 7.14 -12.13 -9.36
N LEU A 417 7.74 -10.93 -9.47
CA LEU A 417 8.86 -10.67 -10.37
C LEU A 417 10.10 -11.50 -9.99
N ARG A 418 10.39 -11.62 -8.70
CA ARG A 418 11.51 -12.46 -8.22
C ARG A 418 11.31 -13.93 -8.60
N LYS A 419 10.10 -14.47 -8.46
CA LYS A 419 9.79 -15.83 -8.90
C LYS A 419 10.09 -16.05 -10.38
N ILE A 420 9.76 -15.08 -11.24
CA ILE A 420 10.06 -15.16 -12.67
C ILE A 420 11.57 -15.15 -12.92
N LEU A 421 12.32 -14.28 -12.21
CA LEU A 421 13.78 -14.24 -12.29
C LEU A 421 14.40 -15.57 -11.85
N ASP A 422 13.97 -16.12 -10.72
CA ASP A 422 14.48 -17.38 -10.20
C ASP A 422 14.21 -18.54 -11.19
N GLU A 423 13.02 -18.58 -11.80
CA GLU A 423 12.61 -19.66 -12.70
C GLU A 423 13.22 -19.58 -14.11
N ARG A 424 13.33 -18.38 -14.69
CA ARG A 424 13.75 -18.20 -16.09
C ARG A 424 15.16 -17.65 -16.24
N TYR A 425 15.60 -16.75 -15.36
CA TYR A 425 16.91 -16.12 -15.48
C TYR A 425 18.00 -16.90 -14.75
N ILE A 426 17.83 -17.07 -13.44
CA ILE A 426 18.85 -17.64 -12.56
C ILE A 426 19.11 -19.10 -12.93
N LYS A 427 18.07 -19.92 -13.04
CA LYS A 427 18.21 -21.33 -13.47
C LYS A 427 18.86 -21.48 -14.84
N GLU A 428 18.53 -20.62 -15.81
CA GLU A 428 19.13 -20.69 -17.14
C GLU A 428 20.62 -20.32 -17.10
N LYS A 429 20.96 -19.25 -16.38
CA LYS A 429 22.34 -18.82 -16.16
C LYS A 429 23.16 -19.85 -15.39
N GLU A 430 22.62 -20.46 -14.34
CA GLU A 430 23.22 -21.57 -13.59
C GLU A 430 23.53 -22.76 -14.52
N ASN A 431 22.53 -23.25 -15.25
CA ASN A 431 22.73 -24.35 -16.20
C ASN A 431 23.76 -24.01 -17.30
N GLN A 432 23.79 -22.76 -17.75
CA GLN A 432 24.73 -22.30 -18.77
C GLN A 432 26.16 -22.25 -18.22
N ILE A 433 26.38 -21.67 -17.05
CA ILE A 433 27.71 -21.55 -16.44
C ILE A 433 28.26 -22.94 -16.07
N GLU A 434 27.42 -23.83 -15.52
CA GLU A 434 27.82 -25.20 -15.21
C GLU A 434 28.29 -25.94 -16.47
N LYS A 435 27.53 -25.88 -17.57
CA LYS A 435 27.91 -26.49 -18.85
C LYS A 435 29.21 -25.90 -19.40
N GLN A 436 29.39 -24.58 -19.33
CA GLN A 436 30.61 -23.93 -19.80
C GLN A 436 31.84 -24.35 -18.98
N ILE A 437 31.71 -24.44 -17.66
CA ILE A 437 32.77 -24.93 -16.77
C ILE A 437 33.10 -26.41 -17.05
N ILE A 438 32.08 -27.25 -17.25
CA ILE A 438 32.28 -28.65 -17.65
C ILE A 438 33.06 -28.75 -18.96
N CYS A 439 32.69 -27.93 -19.96
CA CYS A 439 33.39 -27.88 -21.24
C CYS A 439 34.86 -27.44 -21.08
N LEU A 440 35.16 -26.48 -20.21
CA LEU A 440 36.54 -26.05 -19.93
C LEU A 440 37.42 -27.20 -19.42
N LEU A 441 36.89 -28.07 -18.55
CA LEU A 441 37.64 -29.17 -17.92
C LEU A 441 37.52 -30.51 -18.63
N ASN A 442 36.81 -30.55 -19.77
CA ASN A 442 36.75 -31.72 -20.64
C ASN A 442 37.71 -31.65 -21.83
N GLY A 443 38.37 -30.51 -22.07
CA GLY A 443 39.47 -30.43 -23.04
C GLY A 443 40.68 -31.23 -22.60
N GLU A 444 41.42 -31.85 -23.53
CA GLU A 444 42.56 -32.73 -23.22
C GLU A 444 43.71 -32.01 -22.48
N GLU A 445 43.75 -30.68 -22.52
CA GLU A 445 44.90 -29.87 -22.08
C GLU A 445 44.59 -28.92 -20.91
N TRP A 446 43.46 -29.09 -20.22
CA TRP A 446 43.05 -28.16 -19.15
C TRP A 446 44.09 -28.00 -18.03
N HIS A 447 44.90 -29.03 -17.81
CA HIS A 447 45.96 -29.11 -16.80
C HIS A 447 47.34 -28.62 -17.29
N ARG A 448 47.42 -27.97 -18.46
CA ARG A 448 48.67 -27.31 -18.90
C ARG A 448 49.03 -26.13 -18.01
N ASN A 449 50.32 -25.88 -17.82
CA ASN A 449 50.83 -24.74 -17.07
C ASN A 449 50.74 -23.46 -17.90
N ASP A 450 50.07 -22.44 -17.36
CA ASP A 450 50.09 -21.08 -17.91
C ASP A 450 51.11 -20.24 -17.15
N TYR A 451 52.32 -20.21 -17.70
CA TYR A 451 53.48 -19.53 -17.11
C TYR A 451 53.28 -18.02 -16.91
N LEU A 452 52.39 -17.37 -17.67
CA LEU A 452 52.09 -15.95 -17.49
C LEU A 452 51.28 -15.72 -16.22
N ASN A 453 50.27 -16.55 -16.00
CA ASN A 453 49.38 -16.44 -14.85
C ASN A 453 49.83 -17.26 -13.63
N ARG A 454 50.86 -18.10 -13.77
CA ARG A 454 51.34 -19.03 -12.73
C ARG A 454 50.24 -19.97 -12.22
N ARG A 455 49.31 -20.36 -13.11
CA ARG A 455 48.11 -21.17 -12.82
C ARG A 455 47.88 -22.17 -13.94
N LEU A 456 47.02 -23.16 -13.73
CA LEU A 456 46.61 -24.05 -14.80
C LEU A 456 45.85 -23.25 -15.88
N SER A 457 46.06 -23.62 -17.14
CA SER A 457 45.60 -22.87 -18.32
C SER A 457 44.10 -22.57 -18.36
N PHE A 458 43.28 -23.43 -17.75
CA PHE A 458 41.84 -23.20 -17.68
C PHE A 458 41.44 -22.04 -16.74
N TYR A 459 42.28 -21.69 -15.76
CA TYR A 459 41.94 -20.79 -14.66
C TYR A 459 41.54 -19.38 -15.12
N SER A 460 42.26 -18.82 -16.10
CA SER A 460 41.95 -17.49 -16.64
C SER A 460 40.56 -17.44 -17.28
N ARG A 461 40.21 -18.47 -18.06
CA ARG A 461 38.87 -18.60 -18.66
C ARG A 461 37.79 -18.84 -17.61
N TYR A 462 38.08 -19.68 -16.62
CA TYR A 462 37.17 -19.89 -15.48
C TYR A 462 36.88 -18.58 -14.75
N LYS A 463 37.90 -17.78 -14.46
CA LYS A 463 37.74 -16.49 -13.78
C LYS A 463 36.82 -15.56 -14.56
N ASN A 464 37.03 -15.41 -15.87
CA ASN A 464 36.18 -14.58 -16.72
C ASN A 464 34.73 -15.08 -16.74
N LEU A 465 34.51 -16.39 -16.84
CA LEU A 465 33.16 -16.96 -16.82
C LEU A 465 32.43 -16.69 -15.50
N VAL A 466 33.13 -16.77 -14.36
CA VAL A 466 32.56 -16.46 -13.04
C VAL A 466 32.27 -14.97 -12.88
N GLU A 467 33.13 -14.10 -13.41
CA GLU A 467 32.89 -12.65 -13.45
C GLU A 467 31.66 -12.32 -14.30
N ASP A 468 31.52 -12.91 -15.48
CA ASP A 468 30.36 -12.74 -16.37
C ASP A 468 29.06 -13.26 -15.73
N PHE A 469 29.10 -14.43 -15.09
CA PHE A 469 27.97 -14.98 -14.34
C PHE A 469 27.58 -14.07 -13.16
N SER A 470 28.57 -13.42 -12.55
CA SER A 470 28.38 -12.51 -11.41
C SER A 470 28.13 -11.05 -11.82
N SER A 471 27.81 -10.78 -13.09
CA SER A 471 27.49 -9.44 -13.60
C SER A 471 26.33 -8.76 -12.86
N HIS A 472 25.42 -9.53 -12.27
CA HIS A 472 24.37 -9.08 -11.37
C HIS A 472 24.44 -9.85 -10.03
N PRO A 473 25.31 -9.45 -9.08
CA PRO A 473 25.63 -10.22 -7.88
C PRO A 473 24.43 -10.56 -6.98
N GLU A 474 23.44 -9.67 -6.93
CA GLU A 474 22.15 -9.83 -6.24
C GLU A 474 21.23 -10.92 -6.83
N LEU A 475 21.47 -11.35 -8.07
CA LEU A 475 20.72 -12.39 -8.77
C LEU A 475 21.55 -13.64 -8.98
N CYS A 476 22.76 -13.49 -9.53
CA CYS A 476 23.67 -14.56 -9.87
C CYS A 476 25.01 -14.31 -9.18
N ASN A 477 25.43 -15.25 -8.33
CA ASN A 477 26.73 -15.20 -7.68
C ASN A 477 27.29 -16.62 -7.50
N ILE A 478 28.60 -16.72 -7.28
CA ILE A 478 29.29 -18.01 -7.18
C ILE A 478 28.70 -18.95 -6.11
N PHE A 479 28.06 -18.41 -5.06
CA PHE A 479 27.47 -19.24 -4.00
C PHE A 479 26.33 -20.12 -4.51
N LEU A 480 25.59 -19.67 -5.53
CA LEU A 480 24.50 -20.45 -6.15
C LEU A 480 24.98 -21.77 -6.77
N ILE A 481 26.19 -21.75 -7.35
CA ILE A 481 26.80 -22.93 -7.99
C ILE A 481 27.91 -23.55 -7.14
N SER A 482 28.12 -23.07 -5.90
CA SER A 482 29.25 -23.48 -5.06
C SER A 482 29.28 -24.98 -4.76
N GLU A 483 28.13 -25.61 -4.52
CA GLU A 483 28.04 -27.05 -4.27
C GLU A 483 28.42 -27.87 -5.51
N PHE A 484 27.94 -27.44 -6.69
CA PHE A 484 28.34 -28.02 -7.96
C PHE A 484 29.85 -27.89 -8.16
N LEU A 485 30.41 -26.70 -7.95
CA LEU A 485 31.85 -26.45 -8.13
C LEU A 485 32.70 -27.25 -7.13
N ASP A 486 32.31 -27.33 -5.85
CA ASP A 486 33.00 -28.09 -4.81
C ASP A 486 33.11 -29.56 -5.20
N GLY A 487 32.00 -30.18 -5.61
CA GLY A 487 31.99 -31.58 -6.05
C GLY A 487 32.67 -31.81 -7.40
N PHE A 488 32.49 -30.92 -8.37
CA PHE A 488 33.03 -31.09 -9.72
C PHE A 488 34.56 -30.93 -9.75
N PHE A 489 35.08 -29.87 -9.13
CA PHE A 489 36.51 -29.63 -9.08
C PHE A 489 37.21 -30.68 -8.21
N GLU A 490 36.63 -31.09 -7.07
CA GLU A 490 37.23 -32.14 -6.24
C GLU A 490 37.47 -33.41 -7.05
N LYS A 491 36.46 -33.90 -7.77
CA LYS A 491 36.59 -35.11 -8.58
C LYS A 491 37.64 -34.99 -9.68
N LYS A 492 37.69 -33.84 -10.37
CA LYS A 492 38.64 -33.60 -11.47
C LYS A 492 40.08 -33.51 -10.96
N PHE A 493 40.33 -32.72 -9.90
CA PHE A 493 41.65 -32.57 -9.31
C PHE A 493 42.11 -33.84 -8.58
N ASP A 494 41.23 -34.57 -7.88
CA ASP A 494 41.61 -35.83 -7.23
C ASP A 494 42.05 -36.89 -8.26
N THR A 495 41.33 -37.01 -9.38
CA THR A 495 41.73 -37.88 -10.49
C THR A 495 43.12 -37.49 -11.03
N TYR A 496 43.35 -36.18 -11.20
CA TYR A 496 44.62 -35.65 -11.67
C TYR A 496 45.77 -35.92 -10.69
N PHE A 497 45.58 -35.67 -9.39
CA PHE A 497 46.58 -35.91 -8.35
C PHE A 497 46.87 -37.41 -8.16
N ARG A 498 45.88 -38.30 -8.25
CA ARG A 498 46.13 -39.75 -8.24
C ARG A 498 46.96 -40.21 -9.43
N GLY A 499 46.81 -39.56 -10.60
CA GLY A 499 47.64 -39.82 -11.77
C GLY A 499 49.09 -39.32 -11.60
N MET A 500 49.27 -38.23 -10.85
CA MET A 500 50.56 -37.60 -10.56
C MET A 500 51.36 -38.37 -9.49
N PHE A 501 50.75 -38.64 -8.33
CA PHE A 501 51.41 -39.30 -7.20
C PHE A 501 51.23 -40.82 -7.26
N LYS A 502 52.18 -41.52 -7.89
CA LYS A 502 52.07 -42.97 -8.17
C LYS A 502 52.60 -43.88 -7.07
N SER A 503 53.44 -43.36 -6.16
CA SER A 503 54.06 -44.13 -5.08
C SER A 503 53.04 -44.83 -4.19
N ASP A 504 53.21 -46.14 -4.01
CA ASP A 504 52.33 -46.95 -3.16
C ASP A 504 52.52 -46.64 -1.67
N ILE A 505 53.71 -46.18 -1.27
CA ILE A 505 53.96 -45.71 0.11
C ILE A 505 53.04 -44.51 0.41
N ILE A 506 52.94 -43.55 -0.52
CA ILE A 506 52.08 -42.36 -0.34
C ILE A 506 50.61 -42.78 -0.26
N LYS A 507 50.16 -43.68 -1.13
CA LYS A 507 48.78 -44.17 -1.14
C LYS A 507 48.41 -44.85 0.17
N ASP A 508 49.25 -45.79 0.64
CA ASP A 508 48.99 -46.57 1.85
C ASP A 508 48.97 -45.71 3.11
N CYS A 509 49.84 -44.69 3.19
CA CYS A 509 49.87 -43.78 4.33
C CYS A 509 48.59 -42.94 4.46
N LEU A 510 47.99 -42.58 3.32
CA LEU A 510 46.79 -41.76 3.24
C LEU A 510 45.49 -42.57 3.32
N SER A 511 45.51 -43.87 2.95
CA SER A 511 44.34 -44.74 3.09
C SER A 511 44.14 -45.24 4.52
N ASN A 512 45.21 -45.34 5.30
CA ASN A 512 45.18 -45.98 6.63
C ASN A 512 44.96 -45.01 7.80
N ASN A 513 44.96 -43.69 7.58
CA ASN A 513 44.83 -42.70 8.65
C ASN A 513 43.84 -41.58 8.31
N HIS A 514 43.08 -41.15 9.32
CA HIS A 514 42.09 -40.07 9.21
C HIS A 514 42.62 -38.69 9.63
N THR A 515 43.86 -38.60 10.13
CA THR A 515 44.50 -37.36 10.57
C THR A 515 45.85 -37.15 9.88
N GLU A 516 46.22 -35.89 9.66
CA GLU A 516 47.50 -35.49 9.06
C GLU A 516 48.70 -36.04 9.86
N GLU A 517 48.67 -35.89 11.18
CA GLU A 517 49.73 -36.36 12.07
C GLU A 517 49.87 -37.89 12.04
N GLY A 518 48.75 -38.62 11.99
CA GLY A 518 48.76 -40.08 11.84
C GLY A 518 49.36 -40.54 10.51
N ALA A 519 49.05 -39.83 9.42
CA ALA A 519 49.62 -40.10 8.11
C ALA A 519 51.14 -39.84 8.09
N MET A 520 51.62 -38.75 8.73
CA MET A 520 53.05 -38.44 8.85
C MET A 520 53.83 -39.50 9.64
N ILE A 521 53.28 -39.97 10.77
CA ILE A 521 53.90 -41.04 11.58
C ILE A 521 53.98 -42.34 10.78
N THR A 522 52.89 -42.70 10.09
CA THR A 522 52.82 -43.93 9.27
C THR A 522 53.79 -43.88 8.10
N PHE A 523 53.95 -42.70 7.50
CA PHE A 523 54.94 -42.45 6.47
C PHE A 523 56.36 -42.66 7.01
N LYS A 524 56.73 -42.01 8.12
CA LYS A 524 58.04 -42.17 8.78
C LYS A 524 58.35 -43.65 9.09
N ASN A 525 57.38 -44.39 9.62
CA ASN A 525 57.54 -45.82 9.91
C ASN A 525 57.68 -46.68 8.65
N SER A 526 57.00 -46.32 7.55
CA SER A 526 57.09 -47.03 6.27
C SER A 526 58.48 -46.91 5.65
N LEU A 527 59.19 -45.79 5.88
CA LEU A 527 60.57 -45.59 5.42
C LEU A 527 61.54 -46.60 6.03
N LEU A 528 61.31 -47.06 7.27
CA LEU A 528 62.21 -48.00 7.95
C LEU A 528 62.09 -49.44 7.41
N THR A 529 60.92 -49.80 6.88
CA THR A 529 60.52 -51.20 6.66
C THR A 529 60.40 -51.57 5.18
N ARG A 530 60.07 -50.62 4.30
CA ARG A 530 59.86 -50.87 2.87
C ARG A 530 61.04 -50.36 2.07
N ASP A 531 61.42 -51.13 1.04
CA ASP A 531 62.37 -50.63 0.05
C ASP A 531 61.66 -49.63 -0.87
N MET A 532 62.34 -48.51 -1.14
CA MET A 532 61.85 -47.45 -2.01
C MET A 532 62.04 -47.84 -3.48
N ASP A 533 60.95 -48.10 -4.20
CA ASP A 533 61.00 -48.48 -5.61
C ASP A 533 61.23 -47.27 -6.53
N ARG A 534 62.37 -47.28 -7.23
CA ARG A 534 62.79 -46.29 -8.22
C ARG A 534 61.72 -46.00 -9.30
N SER A 535 60.93 -46.99 -9.72
CA SER A 535 60.05 -46.87 -10.89
C SER A 535 58.86 -45.92 -10.68
N SER A 536 58.47 -45.70 -9.42
CA SER A 536 57.28 -44.95 -9.01
C SER A 536 57.59 -43.63 -8.33
N LEU A 537 58.87 -43.32 -8.16
CA LEU A 537 59.36 -42.35 -7.19
C LEU A 537 59.85 -41.05 -7.82
N PHE A 538 60.33 -41.04 -9.06
CA PHE A 538 61.02 -39.88 -9.62
C PHE A 538 60.08 -38.93 -10.36
N PHE A 539 59.99 -37.70 -9.87
CA PHE A 539 59.45 -36.58 -10.61
C PHE A 539 60.51 -36.01 -11.53
N GLN A 540 60.12 -35.69 -12.76
CA GLN A 540 60.89 -34.77 -13.58
C GLN A 540 60.58 -33.33 -13.11
N LYS A 541 61.45 -32.37 -13.41
CA LYS A 541 61.20 -30.95 -13.13
C LYS A 541 59.79 -30.48 -13.53
N GLN A 542 59.31 -30.89 -14.70
CA GLN A 542 57.94 -30.57 -15.16
C GLN A 542 56.84 -31.09 -14.22
N CYS A 543 57.05 -32.22 -13.55
CA CYS A 543 56.09 -32.76 -12.59
C CYS A 543 55.99 -31.88 -11.34
N TYR A 544 57.10 -31.32 -10.87
CA TYR A 544 57.11 -30.35 -9.77
C TYR A 544 56.41 -29.04 -10.17
N GLU A 545 56.68 -28.53 -11.37
CA GLU A 545 55.94 -27.38 -11.90
C GLU A 545 54.43 -27.67 -11.94
N ASN A 546 54.02 -28.79 -12.55
CA ASN A 546 52.62 -29.19 -12.62
C ASN A 546 51.97 -29.31 -11.24
N MET A 547 52.70 -29.84 -10.24
CA MET A 547 52.25 -29.94 -8.86
C MET A 547 51.97 -28.57 -8.25
N PHE A 548 52.93 -27.64 -8.32
CA PHE A 548 52.78 -26.30 -7.76
C PHE A 548 51.69 -25.49 -8.45
N PHE A 549 51.66 -25.51 -9.79
CA PHE A 549 50.61 -24.85 -10.57
C PHE A 549 49.22 -25.34 -10.19
N SER A 550 49.08 -26.66 -9.95
CA SER A 550 47.79 -27.27 -9.59
C SER A 550 47.36 -26.92 -8.17
N LEU A 551 48.27 -26.95 -7.19
CA LEU A 551 48.00 -26.54 -5.81
C LEU A 551 47.58 -25.08 -5.73
N GLU A 552 48.32 -24.20 -6.40
CA GLU A 552 48.02 -22.77 -6.46
C GLU A 552 46.68 -22.46 -7.12
N THR A 553 46.37 -23.16 -8.21
CA THR A 553 45.06 -23.03 -8.88
C THR A 553 43.93 -23.52 -7.99
N LEU A 554 44.11 -24.65 -7.32
CA LEU A 554 43.12 -25.20 -6.40
C LEU A 554 42.87 -24.26 -5.21
N ARG A 555 43.94 -23.65 -4.67
CA ARG A 555 43.87 -22.66 -3.59
C ARG A 555 43.02 -21.45 -3.97
N ASP A 556 43.25 -20.90 -5.16
CA ASP A 556 42.54 -19.71 -5.61
C ASP A 556 41.09 -19.99 -6.03
N ILE A 557 40.80 -21.18 -6.54
CA ILE A 557 39.42 -21.65 -6.78
C ILE A 557 38.70 -21.92 -5.46
N GLY A 558 39.39 -22.49 -4.46
CA GLY A 558 38.82 -22.84 -3.17
C GLY A 558 38.38 -21.64 -2.34
N LYS A 559 39.15 -20.54 -2.35
CA LYS A 559 38.87 -19.31 -1.57
C LYS A 559 37.45 -18.74 -1.75
N PRO A 560 36.95 -18.51 -2.99
CA PRO A 560 35.59 -17.98 -3.20
C PRO A 560 34.50 -19.03 -3.00
N ILE A 561 34.77 -20.32 -3.26
CA ILE A 561 33.77 -21.40 -3.12
C ILE A 561 33.54 -21.75 -1.65
N LYS A 562 34.60 -21.77 -0.82
CA LYS A 562 34.59 -22.22 0.59
C LYS A 562 33.99 -23.62 0.77
N GLY A 563 34.29 -24.50 -0.20
CA GLY A 563 33.81 -25.86 -0.25
C GLY A 563 34.64 -26.80 0.63
N ARG A 564 33.98 -27.58 1.48
CA ARG A 564 34.67 -28.50 2.42
C ARG A 564 35.44 -29.59 1.68
N ARG A 565 34.95 -30.03 0.51
CA ARG A 565 35.59 -31.11 -0.26
C ARG A 565 36.88 -30.62 -0.91
N LEU A 566 36.85 -29.42 -1.48
CA LEU A 566 38.03 -28.78 -2.05
C LEU A 566 39.09 -28.43 -1.00
N GLU A 567 38.69 -27.95 0.17
CA GLU A 567 39.62 -27.72 1.29
C GLU A 567 40.31 -29.02 1.71
N SER A 568 39.54 -30.11 1.89
CA SER A 568 40.09 -31.42 2.21
C SER A 568 41.02 -31.95 1.12
N LEU A 569 40.65 -31.79 -0.16
CA LEU A 569 41.50 -32.19 -1.28
C LEU A 569 42.80 -31.37 -1.33
N HIS A 570 42.74 -30.07 -1.11
CA HIS A 570 43.91 -29.19 -1.07
C HIS A 570 44.87 -29.62 0.04
N SER A 571 44.38 -29.84 1.26
CA SER A 571 45.20 -30.37 2.37
C SER A 571 45.79 -31.75 2.04
N SER A 572 44.99 -32.65 1.47
CA SER A 572 45.48 -33.98 1.04
C SER A 572 46.57 -33.88 -0.03
N ALA A 573 46.42 -32.99 -1.00
CA ALA A 573 47.40 -32.75 -2.06
C ALA A 573 48.70 -32.15 -1.52
N LEU A 574 48.63 -31.24 -0.54
CA LEU A 574 49.81 -30.71 0.15
C LEU A 574 50.59 -31.83 0.87
N ILE A 575 49.90 -32.72 1.60
CA ILE A 575 50.54 -33.85 2.28
C ILE A 575 51.19 -34.80 1.27
N ARG A 576 50.49 -35.15 0.17
CA ARG A 576 51.05 -35.97 -0.92
C ARG A 576 52.34 -35.36 -1.48
N SER A 577 52.34 -34.04 -1.67
CA SER A 577 53.49 -33.29 -2.18
C SER A 577 54.67 -33.35 -1.20
N LYS A 578 54.44 -33.17 0.10
CA LYS A 578 55.47 -33.34 1.16
C LYS A 578 56.06 -34.75 1.16
N PHE A 579 55.22 -35.77 1.07
CA PHE A 579 55.67 -37.16 1.05
C PHE A 579 56.47 -37.50 -0.22
N GLN A 580 56.05 -36.97 -1.36
CA GLN A 580 56.75 -37.17 -2.64
C GLN A 580 58.17 -36.59 -2.60
N VAL A 581 58.31 -35.34 -2.16
CA VAL A 581 59.62 -34.67 -2.01
C VAL A 581 60.51 -35.44 -1.03
N ALA A 582 59.97 -35.83 0.13
CA ALA A 582 60.72 -36.58 1.12
C ALA A 582 61.18 -37.94 0.60
N LEU A 583 60.33 -38.68 -0.11
CA LEU A 583 60.68 -39.97 -0.70
C LEU A 583 61.85 -39.85 -1.69
N GLU A 584 61.83 -38.88 -2.60
CA GLU A 584 62.89 -38.72 -3.61
C GLU A 584 64.26 -38.43 -3.01
N ILE A 585 64.30 -37.55 -2.01
CA ILE A 585 65.53 -37.26 -1.27
C ILE A 585 65.98 -38.48 -0.47
N LEU A 586 65.05 -39.14 0.24
CA LEU A 586 65.34 -40.32 1.05
C LEU A 586 65.81 -41.51 0.23
N TYR A 587 65.34 -41.68 -1.01
CA TYR A 587 65.81 -42.75 -1.88
C TYR A 587 67.32 -42.67 -2.12
N PHE A 588 67.82 -41.49 -2.51
CA PHE A 588 69.27 -41.30 -2.72
C PHE A 588 70.04 -41.29 -1.40
N PHE A 589 69.45 -40.72 -0.35
CA PHE A 589 70.04 -40.73 0.98
C PHE A 589 70.20 -42.17 1.50
N ASP A 590 69.21 -43.03 1.31
CA ASP A 590 69.24 -44.41 1.77
C ASP A 590 70.24 -45.26 0.97
N LEU A 591 70.40 -45.02 -0.34
CA LEU A 591 71.50 -45.61 -1.12
C LEU A 591 72.86 -45.18 -0.57
N PHE A 592 73.04 -43.88 -0.31
CA PHE A 592 74.23 -43.35 0.36
C PHE A 592 74.47 -44.00 1.73
N TYR A 593 73.41 -44.16 2.51
CA TYR A 593 73.42 -44.71 3.87
C TYR A 593 73.78 -46.21 3.88
N ARG A 594 73.32 -46.98 2.89
CA ARG A 594 73.55 -48.44 2.77
C ARG A 594 74.85 -48.81 2.06
N GLU A 595 75.32 -48.01 1.09
CA GLU A 595 76.51 -48.38 0.31
C GLU A 595 77.84 -48.05 1.00
N GLY A 596 77.85 -47.17 2.00
CA GLY A 596 79.00 -47.00 2.91
C GLY A 596 80.20 -46.26 2.35
N ASN A 597 80.08 -45.61 1.18
CA ASN A 597 81.22 -45.04 0.46
C ASN A 597 81.53 -43.57 0.87
N TYR A 598 81.69 -43.33 2.17
CA TYR A 598 81.73 -41.98 2.77
C TYR A 598 83.03 -41.20 2.53
N THR A 599 84.11 -41.89 2.15
CA THR A 599 85.45 -41.32 1.92
C THR A 599 85.68 -40.89 0.46
N ASN A 600 84.75 -41.21 -0.43
CA ASN A 600 84.87 -40.88 -1.85
C ASN A 600 84.73 -39.37 -2.07
N LYS A 601 85.64 -38.77 -2.86
CA LYS A 601 85.63 -37.33 -3.16
C LYS A 601 84.54 -36.91 -4.15
N ASN A 602 83.98 -37.85 -4.90
CA ASN A 602 83.02 -37.55 -5.97
C ASN A 602 81.57 -37.40 -5.50
N ASP A 603 81.26 -37.66 -4.21
CA ASP A 603 79.98 -37.36 -3.55
C ASP A 603 78.70 -37.60 -4.40
N TYR A 604 78.68 -38.71 -5.15
CA TYR A 604 77.69 -38.97 -6.19
C TYR A 604 76.24 -38.85 -5.70
N TYR A 605 75.93 -39.46 -4.55
CA TYR A 605 74.56 -39.45 -4.00
C TYR A 605 74.15 -38.09 -3.46
N LEU A 606 75.07 -37.35 -2.84
CA LEU A 606 74.83 -35.98 -2.41
C LEU A 606 74.51 -35.11 -3.62
N HIS A 607 75.27 -35.21 -4.71
CA HIS A 607 74.94 -34.52 -5.97
C HIS A 607 73.57 -34.90 -6.54
N LYS A 608 73.12 -36.14 -6.36
CA LYS A 608 71.77 -36.55 -6.77
C LYS A 608 70.68 -35.95 -5.89
N ILE A 609 70.89 -35.90 -4.57
CA ILE A 609 69.99 -35.19 -3.64
C ILE A 609 69.91 -33.71 -4.03
N LEU A 610 71.05 -33.08 -4.30
CA LEU A 610 71.10 -31.68 -4.74
C LEU A 610 70.34 -31.45 -6.04
N GLY A 611 70.44 -32.36 -7.02
CA GLY A 611 69.66 -32.26 -8.24
C GLY A 611 68.14 -32.25 -8.00
N VAL A 612 67.64 -33.07 -7.08
CA VAL A 612 66.22 -33.07 -6.69
C VAL A 612 65.84 -31.74 -6.01
N VAL A 613 66.70 -31.27 -5.12
CA VAL A 613 66.53 -30.00 -4.39
C VAL A 613 66.53 -28.81 -5.35
N GLU A 614 67.42 -28.78 -6.34
CA GLU A 614 67.48 -27.76 -7.38
C GLU A 614 66.23 -27.75 -8.27
N ASP A 615 65.71 -28.94 -8.64
CA ASP A 615 64.48 -29.05 -9.42
C ASP A 615 63.27 -28.52 -8.65
N ILE A 616 63.16 -28.83 -7.35
CA ILE A 616 62.10 -28.33 -6.47
C ILE A 616 62.23 -26.83 -6.28
N TYR A 617 63.41 -26.36 -5.84
CA TYR A 617 63.64 -24.95 -5.53
C TYR A 617 63.53 -24.08 -6.78
N GLY A 618 64.06 -24.53 -7.92
CA GLY A 618 63.93 -23.84 -9.20
C GLY A 618 62.47 -23.72 -9.65
N SER A 619 61.65 -24.75 -9.40
CA SER A 619 60.22 -24.73 -9.75
C SER A 619 59.40 -23.88 -8.77
N ALA A 620 59.71 -23.91 -7.47
CA ALA A 620 59.00 -23.16 -6.43
C ALA A 620 59.34 -21.67 -6.43
N SER A 621 60.63 -21.31 -6.54
CA SER A 621 61.10 -19.92 -6.59
C SER A 621 60.55 -19.17 -7.80
N TYR A 622 60.42 -19.83 -8.95
CA TYR A 622 59.77 -19.28 -10.14
C TYR A 622 58.31 -18.87 -9.88
N LEU A 623 57.63 -19.59 -8.98
CA LEU A 623 56.21 -19.40 -8.66
C LEU A 623 55.96 -18.51 -7.45
N ASP A 624 57.00 -18.09 -6.74
CA ASP A 624 56.91 -17.36 -5.47
C ASP A 624 56.14 -18.16 -4.39
N VAL A 625 56.30 -19.49 -4.41
CA VAL A 625 55.70 -20.41 -3.45
C VAL A 625 56.69 -20.62 -2.31
N GLN A 626 56.26 -20.36 -1.06
CA GLN A 626 57.06 -20.70 0.11
C GLN A 626 57.22 -22.22 0.20
N CYS A 627 58.48 -22.67 0.25
CA CYS A 627 58.84 -24.07 0.13
C CYS A 627 58.89 -24.76 1.52
N GLU A 628 57.73 -24.92 2.16
CA GLU A 628 57.60 -25.55 3.48
C GLU A 628 57.83 -27.08 3.47
N TYR A 629 58.31 -27.64 2.37
CA TYR A 629 58.52 -29.10 2.22
C TYR A 629 59.78 -29.57 2.94
N PHE A 630 60.82 -28.72 3.00
CA PHE A 630 62.13 -29.12 3.50
C PHE A 630 62.14 -29.36 5.00
N GLY A 631 61.32 -28.67 5.79
CA GLY A 631 61.16 -28.97 7.22
C GLY A 631 60.76 -30.42 7.47
N PHE A 632 59.78 -30.92 6.71
CA PHE A 632 59.38 -32.32 6.80
C PHE A 632 60.46 -33.30 6.31
N VAL A 633 61.29 -32.89 5.34
CA VAL A 633 62.46 -33.68 4.89
C VAL A 633 63.46 -33.82 6.04
N PHE A 634 63.78 -32.73 6.75
CA PHE A 634 64.65 -32.76 7.92
C PHE A 634 64.13 -33.68 9.01
N GLU A 635 62.84 -33.59 9.34
CA GLU A 635 62.21 -34.49 10.30
C GLU A 635 62.35 -35.97 9.90
N CYS A 636 62.14 -36.28 8.61
CA CYS A 636 62.23 -37.66 8.14
C CYS A 636 63.67 -38.18 8.13
N LEU A 637 64.65 -37.34 7.78
CA LEU A 637 66.07 -37.69 7.82
C LEU A 637 66.57 -37.91 9.25
N ASN A 638 66.23 -37.01 10.18
CA ASN A 638 66.53 -37.17 11.61
C ASN A 638 65.96 -38.48 12.14
N PHE A 639 64.67 -38.74 11.87
CA PHE A 639 64.01 -39.98 12.26
C PHE A 639 64.67 -41.21 11.63
N TYR A 640 65.00 -41.18 10.34
CA TYR A 640 65.60 -42.30 9.62
C TYR A 640 66.98 -42.67 10.17
N ILE A 641 67.85 -41.68 10.38
CA ILE A 641 69.21 -41.89 10.87
C ILE A 641 69.21 -42.50 12.28
N GLN A 642 68.36 -41.99 13.18
CA GLN A 642 68.28 -42.45 14.57
C GLN A 642 67.66 -43.85 14.70
N ASN A 643 66.77 -44.23 13.79
CA ASN A 643 65.98 -45.46 13.92
C ASN A 643 66.40 -46.59 12.96
N ASN A 644 67.20 -46.31 11.93
CA ASN A 644 67.61 -47.30 10.92
C ASN A 644 69.09 -47.69 10.97
N VAL A 645 69.68 -47.65 12.16
CA VAL A 645 71.10 -47.96 12.44
C VAL A 645 71.56 -49.29 11.84
N ALA A 646 70.68 -50.30 11.78
CA ALA A 646 71.01 -51.61 11.22
C ALA A 646 71.47 -51.51 9.76
N ARG A 647 70.85 -50.63 8.97
CA ARG A 647 71.15 -50.41 7.55
C ARG A 647 72.39 -49.53 7.30
N LEU A 648 72.87 -48.79 8.30
CA LEU A 648 74.04 -47.91 8.16
C LEU A 648 75.30 -48.72 7.89
N ASN A 649 75.94 -48.56 6.74
CA ASN A 649 77.12 -49.36 6.41
C ASN A 649 78.43 -48.71 6.89
N VAL A 650 78.63 -48.74 8.22
CA VAL A 650 79.88 -48.35 8.88
C VAL A 650 80.48 -49.54 9.63
N ARG A 651 81.81 -49.68 9.58
CA ARG A 651 82.59 -50.77 10.21
C ARG A 651 83.59 -50.28 11.24
N SER A 652 83.90 -48.97 11.26
CA SER A 652 84.80 -48.37 12.25
C SER A 652 84.34 -46.97 12.69
N VAL A 653 84.92 -46.50 13.79
CA VAL A 653 84.66 -45.14 14.30
C VAL A 653 85.13 -44.08 13.31
N GLU A 654 86.20 -44.34 12.56
CA GLU A 654 86.71 -43.45 11.50
C GLU A 654 85.72 -43.31 10.34
N GLU A 655 85.12 -44.42 9.89
CA GLU A 655 84.07 -44.38 8.86
C GLU A 655 82.82 -43.63 9.35
N LEU A 656 82.45 -43.79 10.61
CA LEU A 656 81.34 -43.04 11.21
C LEU A 656 81.64 -41.54 11.33
N LYS A 657 82.89 -41.14 11.62
CA LYS A 657 83.32 -39.74 11.58
C LYS A 657 83.25 -39.17 10.15
N CYS A 658 83.66 -39.94 9.14
CA CYS A 658 83.51 -39.53 7.75
C CYS A 658 82.02 -39.35 7.36
N PHE A 659 81.15 -40.27 7.79
CA PHE A 659 79.71 -40.12 7.60
C PHE A 659 79.16 -38.86 8.28
N LEU A 660 79.55 -38.60 9.53
CA LEU A 660 79.14 -37.40 10.28
C LEU A 660 79.46 -36.10 9.53
N GLU A 661 80.67 -35.98 8.98
CA GLU A 661 81.06 -34.81 8.18
C GLU A 661 80.19 -34.65 6.92
N LYS A 662 79.79 -35.75 6.27
CA LYS A 662 78.86 -35.70 5.13
C LYS A 662 77.45 -35.30 5.55
N ILE A 663 76.99 -35.71 6.73
CA ILE A 663 75.70 -35.29 7.28
C ILE A 663 75.72 -33.80 7.64
N LYS A 664 76.80 -33.29 8.24
CA LYS A 664 76.98 -31.85 8.51
C LYS A 664 76.95 -31.04 7.21
N LEU A 665 77.62 -31.53 6.16
CA LEU A 665 77.57 -30.91 4.84
C LEU A 665 76.15 -30.92 4.24
N LEU A 666 75.43 -32.04 4.33
CA LEU A 666 74.04 -32.12 3.87
C LEU A 666 73.13 -31.16 4.65
N ASP A 667 73.33 -31.04 5.97
CA ASP A 667 72.60 -30.11 6.83
C ASP A 667 72.86 -28.66 6.42
N GLU A 668 74.11 -28.28 6.17
CA GLU A 668 74.47 -26.94 5.71
C GLU A 668 73.82 -26.62 4.35
N ILE A 669 73.83 -27.56 3.41
CA ILE A 669 73.28 -27.33 2.07
C ILE A 669 71.75 -27.25 2.10
N LEU A 670 71.08 -28.17 2.80
CA LEU A 670 69.62 -28.11 2.93
C LEU A 670 69.17 -26.94 3.81
N GLY A 671 69.97 -26.57 4.82
CA GLY A 671 69.71 -25.46 5.74
C GLY A 671 69.84 -24.09 5.09
N PHE A 672 70.63 -23.98 4.01
CA PHE A 672 70.64 -22.77 3.16
C PHE A 672 69.29 -22.50 2.49
N ILE A 673 68.45 -23.53 2.34
CA ILE A 673 67.15 -23.44 1.65
C ILE A 673 66.01 -23.25 2.64
N ASN A 674 66.17 -23.73 3.87
CA ASN A 674 65.19 -23.59 4.95
C ASN A 674 65.92 -23.25 6.26
N GLU A 675 65.89 -21.98 6.66
CA GLU A 675 66.73 -21.44 7.73
C GLU A 675 66.33 -21.92 9.15
N GLU A 676 65.12 -22.46 9.33
CA GLU A 676 64.58 -22.82 10.65
C GLU A 676 64.84 -24.27 11.09
N ASP A 677 64.94 -25.21 10.15
CA ASP A 677 65.04 -26.65 10.42
C ASP A 677 66.45 -27.22 10.16
N SER A 678 66.84 -28.29 10.87
CA SER A 678 68.19 -28.87 10.73
C SER A 678 68.29 -30.33 11.15
N LEU A 679 69.38 -30.99 10.76
CA LEU A 679 69.80 -32.34 11.13
C LEU A 679 70.49 -32.40 12.51
N LYS A 680 70.34 -31.38 13.36
CA LYS A 680 70.98 -31.29 14.69
C LYS A 680 70.75 -32.53 15.54
N GLU A 681 69.54 -33.11 15.49
CA GLU A 681 69.22 -34.31 16.26
C GLU A 681 69.97 -35.56 15.77
N ALA A 682 70.12 -35.73 14.46
CA ALA A 682 70.92 -36.79 13.88
C ALA A 682 72.42 -36.60 14.13
N VAL A 683 72.92 -35.37 13.96
CA VAL A 683 74.32 -34.99 14.23
C VAL A 683 74.67 -35.31 15.68
N LYS A 684 73.87 -34.83 16.63
CA LYS A 684 74.07 -35.09 18.06
C LYS A 684 74.02 -36.59 18.37
N PHE A 685 73.06 -37.32 17.80
CA PHE A 685 72.96 -38.77 17.99
C PHE A 685 74.24 -39.52 17.55
N ILE A 686 74.85 -39.11 16.44
CA ILE A 686 76.10 -39.70 15.94
C ILE A 686 77.29 -39.29 16.83
N GLU A 687 77.39 -38.02 17.21
CA GLU A 687 78.43 -37.50 18.13
C GLU A 687 78.40 -38.21 19.49
N ASP A 688 77.22 -38.31 20.11
CA ASP A 688 77.02 -39.04 21.37
C ASP A 688 77.44 -40.52 21.24
N THR A 689 77.26 -41.13 20.05
CA THR A 689 77.68 -42.51 19.80
C THR A 689 79.20 -42.65 19.65
N ILE A 690 79.85 -41.68 19.00
CA ILE A 690 81.32 -41.62 18.86
C ILE A 690 81.99 -41.44 20.22
N ASP A 691 81.41 -40.58 21.06
CA ASP A 691 81.95 -40.25 22.39
C ASP A 691 81.59 -41.30 23.46
N GLY A 692 80.74 -42.29 23.12
CA GLY A 692 80.32 -43.36 24.02
C GLY A 692 79.24 -42.95 25.04
N CYS A 693 78.57 -41.82 24.82
CA CYS A 693 77.58 -41.19 25.69
C CYS A 693 76.13 -41.44 25.25
N PHE A 694 75.81 -42.64 24.73
CA PHE A 694 74.49 -42.94 24.18
C PHE A 694 73.46 -43.34 25.27
N THR A 695 72.28 -42.73 25.21
CA THR A 695 71.17 -42.98 26.15
C THR A 695 70.10 -43.92 25.59
N ASN A 696 70.05 -44.12 24.27
CA ASN A 696 69.00 -44.88 23.58
C ASN A 696 69.48 -46.25 23.05
N GLU A 697 68.53 -47.17 22.81
CA GLU A 697 68.82 -48.54 22.38
C GLU A 697 69.51 -48.60 21.01
N ASN A 698 69.14 -47.71 20.09
CA ASN A 698 69.70 -47.65 18.74
C ASN A 698 71.16 -47.15 18.75
N GLY A 699 71.52 -46.21 19.62
CA GLY A 699 72.91 -45.78 19.82
C GLY A 699 73.77 -46.91 20.38
N ARG A 700 73.23 -47.75 21.28
CA ARG A 700 73.89 -48.97 21.75
C ARG A 700 74.09 -49.98 20.62
N LYS A 701 73.09 -50.17 19.75
CA LYS A 701 73.21 -51.04 18.55
C LYS A 701 74.30 -50.55 17.61
N LEU A 702 74.39 -49.24 17.37
CA LEU A 702 75.43 -48.64 16.54
C LEU A 702 76.81 -48.85 17.16
N SER A 703 76.96 -48.55 18.46
CA SER A 703 78.22 -48.73 19.19
C SER A 703 78.72 -50.19 19.16
N ASN A 704 77.82 -51.16 19.37
CA ASN A 704 78.15 -52.59 19.27
C ASN A 704 78.65 -52.95 17.85
N LYS A 705 77.96 -52.45 16.82
CA LYS A 705 78.33 -52.66 15.41
C LYS A 705 79.74 -52.14 15.09
N LEU A 706 80.14 -51.02 15.67
CA LEU A 706 81.49 -50.44 15.50
C LEU A 706 82.58 -51.23 16.27
N LEU A 707 82.21 -51.89 17.36
CA LEU A 707 83.09 -52.72 18.18
C LEU A 707 83.19 -54.18 17.69
N GLY A 708 82.49 -54.53 16.60
CA GLY A 708 82.48 -55.88 16.04
C GLY A 708 81.75 -56.92 16.89
N LYS A 709 80.79 -56.49 17.73
CA LYS A 709 79.91 -57.33 18.57
C LYS A 709 78.48 -57.29 18.05
#